data_AF-A0AB34J5U4-F1
#
_entry.id   AF-A0AB34J5U4-F1
#
_cell.length_a   1.000
_cell.length_b   1.000
_cell.length_c   1.000
_cell.angle_alpha   90.00
_cell.angle_beta   90.00
_cell.angle_gamma   90.00
#
_symmetry.space_group_name_H-M   'P 1'
#
loop_
_entity.id
_entity.type
_entity.pdbx_description
1 polymer ?
#
loop_
_entity_poly.entity_id
_entity_poly.type
_entity_poly.pdbx_seq_one_letter_code
_entity_poly.pdbx_strand_id
1 'polypeptide(L)'
;MNSSMTCSTPSTFPSFPTAPSAGCDSDDDQTSRCQYDIAAVGPDMDMTIVQHWREQWLDNGRPASKISPDQMNLMLEYIADARDRLQHQSFVAKSSTGKVIGSAACQVWSGPTPYEVVIGKKLGTVWGVYVHPKWRRQGVATELMSAVISYWRSIDCQHGVLLCASEEARRVYERLGFKPGNMLLLDLPQRFGVAQGIGEHSCVTVGVAGEEDDVHVVRNWRELWLDAGVPIAKLRHDFESHTTSFIARAKKRLEYQAFDARDASGEVVGSAACQVWEGPGSNNHTWQQLIKLGVVWGLRTEPQHRNAIPHLLEQVANRWRSIGCTKGFVLAASDEDAAIYRKIGFSSQNAMVLDLARASSPVSPIDLASGGATAALRAPGVHVPLADKRSLLTLEEEAFVASVRKRLVGVAGVAAQHSDKYVATLRLALPQMLDAALRATSSGNVLRSAVEAAQSECGTFIDPENNWYTQNISRFGGGFDMQQLTSQPGLLAAKFDRLATKYDQWTVGNRCTYYDWIARLAISNAEALQDAAIIDVACGIGLPGHMLRLTGFTGHLTGTDISPGMVALAQDRRVYDKVFVANANDGLATVTSSSFDIVLCVGAMELLDHRVVLPEFARILKPTGKLWASFQWEEAVDESGVKIPSPTQHQNVTGVTIPQLLHELGAAGFDTTSATIEKSTCAFYTPSPKQDGTVLPVPYLYVSVGLSGDANVCTK
;
A
#
# COMPACT_ATOMS: atom_id res chain seq x y z
N MET A 1 66.94 -17.48 21.18
CA MET A 1 66.11 -16.92 22.25
C MET A 1 64.83 -16.39 21.60
N ASN A 2 63.70 -16.97 22.00
CA ASN A 2 62.28 -16.59 21.82
C ASN A 2 61.82 -15.75 20.60
N SER A 3 61.18 -16.47 19.68
CA SER A 3 59.82 -16.29 19.14
C SER A 3 59.23 -14.90 18.88
N SER A 4 58.93 -14.62 17.61
CA SER A 4 57.63 -14.05 17.19
C SER A 4 57.30 -14.47 15.75
N MET A 5 56.12 -15.07 15.59
CA MET A 5 55.54 -15.62 14.37
C MET A 5 55.32 -14.58 13.28
N THR A 6 55.71 -14.92 12.05
CA THR A 6 55.26 -14.27 10.80
C THR A 6 54.18 -15.14 10.16
N CYS A 7 52.97 -14.61 10.03
CA CYS A 7 51.86 -15.24 9.34
C CYS A 7 51.84 -14.79 7.87
N SER A 8 52.01 -15.75 6.97
CA SER A 8 51.89 -15.63 5.52
C SER A 8 50.43 -15.75 5.08
N THR A 9 49.93 -14.76 4.34
CA THR A 9 48.63 -14.79 3.65
C THR A 9 48.79 -15.32 2.22
N PRO A 10 47.95 -16.26 1.76
CA PRO A 10 47.81 -16.55 0.34
C PRO A 10 46.70 -15.72 -0.31
N SER A 11 47.04 -15.20 -1.48
CA SER A 11 46.18 -14.62 -2.51
C SER A 11 45.08 -15.58 -2.99
N THR A 12 43.89 -15.03 -3.31
CA THR A 12 43.21 -15.15 -4.62
C THR A 12 41.83 -14.47 -4.56
N PHE A 13 41.66 -13.34 -5.27
CA PHE A 13 40.37 -12.83 -5.71
C PHE A 13 40.26 -13.06 -7.23
N PRO A 14 39.12 -13.53 -7.76
CA PRO A 14 38.97 -13.74 -9.19
C PRO A 14 38.86 -12.41 -9.94
N SER A 15 39.66 -12.29 -10.99
CA SER A 15 39.72 -11.20 -11.96
C SER A 15 38.43 -11.08 -12.79
N PHE A 16 37.97 -9.83 -12.99
CA PHE A 16 36.87 -9.47 -13.88
C PHE A 16 37.22 -9.75 -15.36
N PRO A 17 36.31 -10.31 -16.17
CA PRO A 17 36.56 -10.47 -17.60
C PRO A 17 36.47 -9.11 -18.32
N THR A 18 37.52 -8.81 -19.09
CA THR A 18 37.57 -7.74 -20.09
C THR A 18 36.60 -8.02 -21.25
N ALA A 19 35.97 -6.95 -21.74
CA ALA A 19 35.00 -6.99 -22.84
C ALA A 19 35.55 -7.67 -24.10
N PRO A 20 34.74 -8.46 -24.84
CA PRO A 20 35.15 -8.94 -26.15
C PRO A 20 35.08 -7.80 -27.18
N SER A 21 36.09 -7.79 -28.05
CA SER A 21 36.27 -6.92 -29.21
C SER A 21 35.08 -6.97 -30.17
N ALA A 22 34.75 -5.83 -30.75
CA ALA A 22 33.74 -5.65 -31.79
C ALA A 22 34.02 -6.56 -33.00
N GLY A 23 33.22 -7.62 -33.14
CA GLY A 23 33.03 -8.36 -34.38
C GLY A 23 31.97 -7.66 -35.22
N CYS A 24 32.34 -7.35 -36.46
CA CYS A 24 31.47 -6.87 -37.52
C CYS A 24 30.61 -8.03 -38.05
N ASP A 25 29.34 -8.07 -37.66
CA ASP A 25 28.32 -8.81 -38.41
C ASP A 25 27.50 -7.80 -39.22
N SER A 26 27.69 -7.90 -40.54
CA SER A 26 26.88 -7.28 -41.57
C SER A 26 25.56 -8.05 -41.66
N ASP A 27 24.46 -7.40 -41.33
CA ASP A 27 23.15 -7.72 -41.89
C ASP A 27 22.43 -6.39 -42.15
N ASP A 28 22.51 -5.97 -43.41
CA ASP A 28 21.55 -5.07 -44.03
C ASP A 28 20.23 -5.83 -44.13
N ASP A 29 19.24 -5.49 -43.30
CA ASP A 29 17.85 -5.70 -43.67
C ASP A 29 16.99 -4.52 -43.17
N GLN A 30 16.58 -3.70 -44.14
CA GLN A 30 15.61 -2.63 -43.94
C GLN A 30 14.23 -3.26 -43.74
N THR A 31 13.54 -2.83 -42.67
CA THR A 31 12.08 -2.97 -42.43
C THR A 31 11.53 -4.22 -41.71
N SER A 32 12.31 -4.91 -40.88
CA SER A 32 11.71 -5.68 -39.77
C SER A 32 11.62 -4.79 -38.52
N ARG A 33 10.41 -4.62 -37.94
CA ARG A 33 10.29 -4.09 -36.58
C ARG A 33 11.08 -5.05 -35.69
N CYS A 34 12.18 -4.60 -35.11
CA CYS A 34 12.92 -5.43 -34.16
C CYS A 34 11.94 -5.86 -33.07
N GLN A 35 11.66 -7.16 -32.97
CA GLN A 35 10.76 -7.69 -31.98
C GLN A 35 11.40 -7.55 -30.60
N TYR A 36 10.71 -6.86 -29.71
CA TYR A 36 11.05 -6.73 -28.31
C TYR A 36 9.79 -6.84 -27.47
N ASP A 37 9.93 -7.38 -26.26
CA ASP A 37 8.83 -7.56 -25.31
C ASP A 37 9.06 -6.72 -24.07
N ILE A 38 7.98 -6.15 -23.53
CA ILE A 38 8.02 -5.45 -22.24
C ILE A 38 7.55 -6.42 -21.15
N ALA A 39 8.34 -6.53 -20.09
CA ALA A 39 8.01 -7.37 -18.94
C ALA A 39 8.12 -6.57 -17.64
N ALA A 40 7.14 -6.76 -16.74
CA ALA A 40 7.29 -6.42 -15.33
C ALA A 40 8.33 -7.36 -14.71
N VAL A 41 9.20 -6.83 -13.86
CA VAL A 41 10.30 -7.59 -13.24
C VAL A 41 10.37 -7.38 -11.73
N GLY A 42 10.89 -8.39 -11.03
CA GLY A 42 11.07 -8.40 -9.60
C GLY A 42 12.49 -8.02 -9.15
N PRO A 43 12.82 -8.27 -7.87
CA PRO A 43 14.12 -7.93 -7.29
C PRO A 43 15.33 -8.55 -7.98
N ASP A 44 15.14 -9.66 -8.69
CA ASP A 44 16.16 -10.35 -9.49
C ASP A 44 16.77 -9.44 -10.58
N MET A 45 16.01 -8.42 -11.01
CA MET A 45 16.43 -7.48 -12.03
C MET A 45 16.90 -6.13 -11.48
N ASP A 46 16.83 -5.88 -10.17
CA ASP A 46 17.14 -4.57 -9.56
C ASP A 46 18.55 -4.08 -9.89
N MET A 47 19.53 -5.00 -9.93
CA MET A 47 20.90 -4.65 -10.34
C MET A 47 20.95 -4.12 -11.78
N THR A 48 20.16 -4.70 -12.68
CA THR A 48 20.07 -4.24 -14.07
C THR A 48 19.41 -2.87 -14.14
N ILE A 49 18.36 -2.64 -13.34
CA ILE A 49 17.70 -1.33 -13.23
C ILE A 49 18.68 -0.25 -12.76
N VAL A 50 19.44 -0.53 -11.70
CA VAL A 50 20.45 0.39 -11.16
C VAL A 50 21.60 0.63 -12.15
N GLN A 51 22.02 -0.39 -12.91
CA GLN A 51 23.00 -0.24 -14.00
C GLN A 51 22.47 0.69 -15.10
N HIS A 52 21.21 0.54 -15.51
CA HIS A 52 20.59 1.44 -16.47
C HIS A 52 20.44 2.88 -15.94
N TRP A 53 20.15 3.07 -14.65
CA TRP A 53 20.17 4.40 -14.04
C TRP A 53 21.57 5.03 -14.12
N ARG A 54 22.61 4.22 -13.88
CA ARG A 54 24.01 4.64 -14.02
C ARG A 54 24.33 5.05 -15.46
N GLU A 55 23.94 4.25 -16.45
CA GLU A 55 24.13 4.55 -17.87
C GLU A 55 23.39 5.83 -18.28
N GLN A 56 22.14 5.99 -17.83
CA GLN A 56 21.38 7.22 -18.06
C GLN A 56 22.08 8.46 -17.48
N TRP A 57 22.71 8.37 -16.31
CA TRP A 57 23.46 9.51 -15.76
C TRP A 57 24.71 9.83 -16.56
N LEU A 58 25.44 8.82 -17.04
CA LEU A 58 26.60 9.02 -17.91
C LEU A 58 26.18 9.73 -19.21
N ASP A 59 25.08 9.29 -19.82
CA ASP A 59 24.53 9.91 -21.04
C ASP A 59 24.07 11.36 -20.81
N ASN A 60 23.58 11.66 -19.61
CA ASN A 60 23.24 13.03 -19.20
C ASN A 60 24.46 13.86 -18.75
N GLY A 61 25.68 13.40 -19.00
CA GLY A 61 26.92 14.15 -18.79
C GLY A 61 27.59 13.97 -17.43
N ARG A 62 27.20 12.96 -16.63
CA ARG A 62 27.87 12.67 -15.35
C ARG A 62 29.27 12.08 -15.58
N PRO A 63 30.34 12.63 -14.97
CA PRO A 63 31.66 12.01 -15.07
C PRO A 63 31.70 10.66 -14.36
N ALA A 64 32.27 9.63 -15.00
CA ALA A 64 32.39 8.29 -14.42
C ALA A 64 33.15 8.29 -13.08
N SER A 65 34.12 9.20 -12.91
CA SER A 65 34.90 9.40 -11.68
C SER A 65 34.09 9.88 -10.47
N LYS A 66 32.84 10.28 -10.67
CA LYS A 66 31.94 10.77 -9.62
C LYS A 66 30.89 9.74 -9.21
N ILE A 67 30.94 8.51 -9.71
CA ILE A 67 30.04 7.40 -9.34
C ILE A 67 30.80 6.47 -8.39
N SER A 68 30.42 6.43 -7.12
CA SER A 68 31.06 5.53 -6.15
C SER A 68 30.48 4.11 -6.25
N PRO A 69 31.25 3.06 -5.89
CA PRO A 69 30.72 1.70 -5.79
C PRO A 69 29.55 1.58 -4.81
N ASP A 70 29.63 2.25 -3.65
CA ASP A 70 28.60 2.20 -2.60
C ASP A 70 27.26 2.78 -3.02
N GLN A 71 27.26 3.67 -4.02
CA GLN A 71 26.06 4.32 -4.51
C GLN A 71 25.09 3.35 -5.18
N MET A 72 25.60 2.30 -5.83
CA MET A 72 24.75 1.26 -6.43
C MET A 72 24.01 0.47 -5.33
N ASN A 73 24.67 0.18 -4.21
CA ASN A 73 24.05 -0.49 -3.07
C ASN A 73 22.94 0.37 -2.44
N LEU A 74 23.18 1.66 -2.25
CA LEU A 74 22.15 2.59 -1.76
C LEU A 74 20.92 2.65 -2.67
N MET A 75 21.09 2.49 -3.99
CA MET A 75 19.98 2.47 -4.94
C MET A 75 19.19 1.16 -4.89
N LEU A 76 19.87 0.04 -4.67
CA LEU A 76 19.22 -1.24 -4.43
C LEU A 76 18.40 -1.20 -3.14
N GLU A 77 18.96 -0.66 -2.07
CA GLU A 77 18.26 -0.44 -0.80
C GLU A 77 17.04 0.47 -0.99
N TYR A 78 17.18 1.55 -1.77
CA TYR A 78 16.06 2.42 -2.10
C TYR A 78 14.96 1.70 -2.87
N ILE A 79 15.30 0.89 -3.89
CA ILE A 79 14.31 0.12 -4.66
C ILE A 79 13.59 -0.88 -3.73
N ALA A 80 14.31 -1.53 -2.82
CA ALA A 80 13.72 -2.42 -1.84
C ALA A 80 12.73 -1.69 -0.91
N ASP A 81 13.13 -0.55 -0.32
CA ASP A 81 12.25 0.24 0.55
C ASP A 81 11.02 0.79 -0.20
N ALA A 82 11.22 1.25 -1.44
CA ALA A 82 10.14 1.75 -2.29
C ALA A 82 9.17 0.63 -2.70
N ARG A 83 9.63 -0.61 -2.86
CA ARG A 83 8.77 -1.77 -3.11
C ARG A 83 7.87 -2.06 -1.93
N ASP A 84 8.42 -2.00 -0.72
CA ASP A 84 7.67 -2.26 0.51
C ASP A 84 6.67 -1.15 0.84
N ARG A 85 7.03 0.11 0.56
CA ARG A 85 6.27 1.28 1.07
C ARG A 85 5.51 2.05 0.01
N LEU A 86 5.98 2.01 -1.23
CA LEU A 86 5.54 2.92 -2.29
C LEU A 86 5.02 2.18 -3.53
N GLN A 87 4.73 0.89 -3.43
CA GLN A 87 4.22 0.09 -4.55
C GLN A 87 5.10 0.25 -5.80
N HIS A 88 6.40 0.05 -5.60
CA HIS A 88 7.37 0.14 -6.67
C HIS A 88 7.25 -1.03 -7.66
N GLN A 89 7.27 -0.74 -8.95
CA GLN A 89 7.34 -1.71 -10.04
C GLN A 89 8.38 -1.30 -11.07
N SER A 90 9.25 -2.25 -11.41
CA SER A 90 10.22 -2.11 -12.50
C SER A 90 9.78 -2.85 -13.75
N PHE A 91 10.13 -2.31 -14.91
CA PHE A 91 9.86 -2.86 -16.23
C PHE A 91 11.16 -2.94 -17.02
N VAL A 92 11.32 -3.99 -17.81
CA VAL A 92 12.41 -4.12 -18.78
C VAL A 92 11.85 -4.38 -20.17
N ALA A 93 12.56 -3.89 -21.18
CA ALA A 93 12.38 -4.30 -22.56
C ALA A 93 13.42 -5.39 -22.86
N LYS A 94 13.01 -6.52 -23.42
CA LYS A 94 13.89 -7.62 -23.83
C LYS A 94 13.85 -7.77 -25.35
N SER A 95 15.01 -7.93 -25.99
CA SER A 95 15.07 -8.33 -27.40
C SER A 95 14.60 -9.77 -27.57
N SER A 96 14.34 -10.20 -28.81
CA SER A 96 14.06 -11.60 -29.18
C SER A 96 15.09 -12.62 -28.66
N THR A 97 16.34 -12.18 -28.43
CA THR A 97 17.42 -13.01 -27.85
C THR A 97 17.41 -13.04 -26.31
N GLY A 98 16.39 -12.46 -25.66
CA GLY A 98 16.26 -12.37 -24.20
C GLY A 98 17.14 -11.30 -23.54
N LYS A 99 17.91 -10.52 -24.31
CA LYS A 99 18.78 -9.47 -23.76
C LYS A 99 17.95 -8.27 -23.33
N VAL A 100 18.20 -7.74 -22.14
CA VAL A 100 17.59 -6.49 -21.70
C VAL A 100 18.15 -5.31 -22.50
N ILE A 101 17.27 -4.52 -23.10
CA ILE A 101 17.59 -3.41 -24.01
C ILE A 101 17.09 -2.04 -23.51
N GLY A 102 16.31 -2.03 -22.43
CA GLY A 102 15.83 -0.82 -21.77
C GLY A 102 15.10 -1.15 -20.48
N SER A 103 14.85 -0.14 -19.65
CA SER A 103 14.08 -0.26 -18.42
C SER A 103 13.36 1.02 -18.02
N ALA A 104 12.37 0.88 -17.15
CA ALA A 104 11.74 1.98 -16.42
C ALA A 104 11.34 1.48 -15.03
N ALA A 105 11.43 2.34 -14.02
CA ALA A 105 11.06 1.98 -12.65
C ALA A 105 10.09 3.00 -12.10
N CYS A 106 8.93 2.59 -11.61
CA CYS A 106 7.87 3.49 -11.19
C CYS A 106 7.32 3.12 -9.81
N GLN A 107 6.66 4.07 -9.17
CA GLN A 107 6.13 3.90 -7.82
C GLN A 107 5.07 4.97 -7.53
N VAL A 108 4.39 4.84 -6.40
CA VAL A 108 3.59 5.91 -5.80
C VAL A 108 4.51 7.06 -5.40
N TRP A 109 4.13 8.25 -5.80
CA TRP A 109 4.79 9.48 -5.40
C TRP A 109 4.59 9.73 -3.91
N SER A 110 5.68 9.72 -3.16
CA SER A 110 5.74 10.04 -1.73
C SER A 110 6.15 11.49 -1.46
N GLY A 111 6.36 12.27 -2.51
CA GLY A 111 6.71 13.67 -2.42
C GLY A 111 5.49 14.62 -2.40
N PRO A 112 5.73 15.93 -2.33
CA PRO A 112 4.73 16.99 -2.45
C PRO A 112 3.95 16.93 -3.76
N THR A 113 2.63 17.13 -3.72
CA THR A 113 1.76 17.03 -4.90
C THR A 113 1.66 18.36 -5.66
N PRO A 114 1.70 18.38 -7.02
CA PRO A 114 1.49 19.60 -7.82
C PRO A 114 0.15 20.28 -7.55
N TYR A 115 0.13 21.62 -7.53
CA TYR A 115 -0.98 22.46 -7.08
C TYR A 115 -2.32 22.23 -7.85
N GLU A 116 -2.26 21.92 -9.15
CA GLU A 116 -3.43 21.57 -9.97
C GLU A 116 -3.81 20.08 -9.86
N VAL A 117 -2.90 19.29 -9.31
CA VAL A 117 -2.91 17.84 -9.22
C VAL A 117 -3.01 17.45 -7.74
N VAL A 118 -4.14 17.86 -7.19
CA VAL A 118 -4.97 17.08 -6.28
C VAL A 118 -4.71 17.05 -4.77
N ILE A 119 -5.67 17.62 -4.05
CA ILE A 119 -6.02 17.21 -2.68
C ILE A 119 -6.68 15.83 -2.73
N GLY A 120 -6.04 14.81 -2.16
CA GLY A 120 -6.65 13.49 -1.91
C GLY A 120 -6.66 12.49 -3.08
N LYS A 121 -5.80 12.66 -4.10
CA LYS A 121 -5.62 11.66 -5.17
C LYS A 121 -4.19 11.13 -5.13
N LYS A 122 -4.06 9.86 -5.45
CA LYS A 122 -2.82 9.10 -5.53
C LYS A 122 -2.08 9.45 -6.83
N LEU A 123 -0.78 9.66 -6.71
CA LEU A 123 0.07 10.09 -7.82
C LEU A 123 1.11 9.01 -8.10
N GLY A 124 1.37 8.76 -9.38
CA GLY A 124 2.44 7.90 -9.85
C GLY A 124 3.67 8.73 -10.23
N THR A 125 4.86 8.21 -9.98
CA THR A 125 6.12 8.76 -10.49
C THR A 125 6.99 7.66 -11.10
N VAL A 126 7.88 8.03 -12.01
CA VAL A 126 8.79 7.11 -12.70
C VAL A 126 10.19 7.68 -12.72
N TRP A 127 11.13 6.76 -12.52
CA TRP A 127 12.55 6.94 -12.42
C TRP A 127 13.22 6.12 -13.51
N GLY A 128 14.33 6.66 -14.02
CA GLY A 128 15.30 5.84 -14.72
C GLY A 128 14.82 5.20 -16.03
N VAL A 129 14.05 5.95 -16.83
CA VAL A 129 13.62 5.49 -18.16
C VAL A 129 14.83 5.50 -19.08
N TYR A 130 15.36 4.32 -19.36
CA TYR A 130 16.57 4.13 -20.15
C TYR A 130 16.32 3.15 -21.30
N VAL A 131 16.90 3.45 -22.46
CA VAL A 131 16.94 2.57 -23.62
C VAL A 131 18.35 2.63 -24.21
N HIS A 132 18.95 1.47 -24.45
CA HIS A 132 20.26 1.39 -25.07
C HIS A 132 20.29 2.14 -26.42
N PRO A 133 21.37 2.88 -26.75
CA PRO A 133 21.42 3.77 -27.92
C PRO A 133 20.98 3.14 -29.25
N LYS A 134 21.35 1.87 -29.50
CA LYS A 134 21.00 1.13 -30.71
C LYS A 134 19.49 0.88 -30.87
N TRP A 135 18.75 0.85 -29.76
CA TRP A 135 17.31 0.57 -29.70
C TRP A 135 16.45 1.83 -29.53
N ARG A 136 17.08 3.02 -29.49
CA ARG A 136 16.36 4.30 -29.43
C ARG A 136 15.64 4.58 -30.74
N ARG A 137 14.60 5.41 -30.64
CA ARG A 137 13.71 5.80 -31.77
C ARG A 137 12.98 4.64 -32.45
N GLN A 138 12.95 3.46 -31.84
CA GLN A 138 12.21 2.29 -32.32
C GLN A 138 10.89 2.03 -31.57
N GLY A 139 10.53 2.88 -30.61
CA GLY A 139 9.29 2.75 -29.81
C GLY A 139 9.47 2.17 -28.41
N VAL A 140 10.65 1.61 -28.08
CA VAL A 140 10.92 0.95 -26.78
C VAL A 140 10.58 1.83 -25.57
N ALA A 141 11.00 3.09 -25.56
CA ALA A 141 10.70 4.03 -24.46
C ALA A 141 9.20 4.35 -24.35
N THR A 142 8.50 4.38 -25.48
CA THR A 142 7.04 4.57 -25.51
C THR A 142 6.35 3.38 -24.87
N GLU A 143 6.73 2.15 -25.24
CA GLU A 143 6.14 0.92 -24.68
C GLU A 143 6.45 0.75 -23.19
N LEU A 144 7.68 1.04 -22.76
CA LEU A 144 8.05 1.06 -21.33
C LEU A 144 7.18 2.05 -20.54
N MET A 145 6.98 3.25 -21.07
CA MET A 145 6.14 4.25 -20.41
C MET A 145 4.64 3.92 -20.48
N SER A 146 4.17 3.27 -21.55
CA SER A 146 2.81 2.73 -21.61
C SER A 146 2.59 1.68 -20.51
N ALA A 147 3.56 0.79 -20.27
CA ALA A 147 3.51 -0.17 -19.18
C ALA A 147 3.48 0.52 -17.79
N VAL A 148 4.29 1.55 -17.60
CA VAL A 148 4.27 2.39 -16.39
C VAL A 148 2.91 3.06 -16.17
N ILE A 149 2.35 3.69 -17.21
CA ILE A 149 1.03 4.35 -17.14
C ILE A 149 -0.06 3.33 -16.80
N SER A 150 -0.02 2.15 -17.44
CA SER A 150 -0.94 1.05 -17.14
C SER A 150 -0.81 0.56 -15.70
N TYR A 151 0.41 0.46 -15.19
CA TYR A 151 0.65 0.10 -13.80
C TYR A 151 0.13 1.17 -12.83
N TRP A 152 0.41 2.45 -13.06
CA TRP A 152 -0.16 3.53 -12.25
C TRP A 152 -1.68 3.50 -12.20
N ARG A 153 -2.34 3.24 -13.34
CA ARG A 153 -3.80 3.02 -13.37
C ARG A 153 -4.20 1.80 -12.53
N SER A 154 -3.43 0.71 -12.60
CA SER A 154 -3.72 -0.52 -11.85
C SER A 154 -3.64 -0.32 -10.33
N ILE A 155 -2.79 0.61 -9.87
CA ILE A 155 -2.64 0.99 -8.47
C ILE A 155 -3.41 2.27 -8.12
N ASP A 156 -4.47 2.62 -8.86
CA ASP A 156 -5.35 3.77 -8.61
C ASP A 156 -4.66 5.13 -8.53
N CYS A 157 -3.52 5.32 -9.21
CA CYS A 157 -3.00 6.67 -9.42
C CYS A 157 -3.93 7.40 -10.38
N GLN A 158 -4.36 8.61 -10.01
CA GLN A 158 -5.19 9.45 -10.88
C GLN A 158 -4.36 10.39 -11.74
N HIS A 159 -3.08 10.60 -11.41
CA HIS A 159 -2.15 11.35 -12.24
C HIS A 159 -0.74 10.78 -12.19
N GLY A 160 0.05 11.03 -13.24
CA GLY A 160 1.49 10.77 -13.28
C GLY A 160 2.28 12.07 -13.18
N VAL A 161 3.41 12.06 -12.47
CA VAL A 161 4.31 13.21 -12.31
C VAL A 161 5.75 12.81 -12.67
N LEU A 162 6.37 13.62 -13.55
CA LEU A 162 7.77 13.55 -13.94
C LEU A 162 8.46 14.83 -13.49
N LEU A 163 9.51 14.72 -12.68
CA LEU A 163 10.18 15.92 -12.14
C LEU A 163 11.20 16.54 -13.10
N CYS A 164 11.91 15.70 -13.87
CA CYS A 164 13.05 16.11 -14.68
C CYS A 164 13.11 15.30 -15.97
N ALA A 165 12.33 15.69 -16.99
CA ALA A 165 12.45 15.10 -18.33
C ALA A 165 13.64 15.71 -19.09
N SER A 166 14.48 14.88 -19.72
CA SER A 166 15.45 15.36 -20.71
C SER A 166 14.73 15.90 -21.95
N GLU A 167 15.35 16.81 -22.69
CA GLU A 167 14.75 17.32 -23.95
C GLU A 167 14.44 16.20 -24.95
N GLU A 168 15.29 15.16 -25.00
CA GLU A 168 15.09 13.99 -25.86
C GLU A 168 13.87 13.15 -25.41
N ALA A 169 13.72 12.93 -24.10
CA ALA A 169 12.62 12.14 -23.54
C ALA A 169 11.28 12.90 -23.54
N ARG A 170 11.31 14.23 -23.51
CA ARG A 170 10.12 15.10 -23.51
C ARG A 170 9.15 14.77 -24.65
N ARG A 171 9.67 14.55 -25.87
CA ARG A 171 8.85 14.18 -27.03
C ARG A 171 8.16 12.81 -26.90
N VAL A 172 8.71 11.90 -26.09
CA VAL A 172 8.06 10.61 -25.77
C VAL A 172 6.89 10.86 -24.82
N TYR A 173 7.13 11.63 -23.76
CA TYR A 173 6.11 11.92 -22.75
C TYR A 173 4.94 12.75 -23.31
N GLU A 174 5.20 13.78 -24.11
CA GLU A 174 4.15 14.60 -24.73
C GLU A 174 3.23 13.76 -25.64
N ARG A 175 3.79 12.79 -26.37
CA ARG A 175 3.00 11.83 -27.19
C ARG A 175 2.12 10.90 -26.37
N LEU A 176 2.51 10.62 -25.12
CA LEU A 176 1.73 9.84 -24.16
C LEU A 176 0.73 10.69 -23.36
N GLY A 177 0.59 11.98 -23.71
CA GLY A 177 -0.39 12.87 -23.10
C GLY A 177 0.11 13.68 -21.91
N PHE A 178 1.40 13.59 -21.57
CA PHE A 178 1.99 14.45 -20.54
C PHE A 178 2.02 15.91 -21.01
N LYS A 179 1.77 16.83 -20.08
CA LYS A 179 1.80 18.28 -20.30
C LYS A 179 2.84 18.94 -19.37
N PRO A 180 3.37 20.12 -19.70
CA PRO A 180 4.22 20.88 -18.78
C PRO A 180 3.50 21.14 -17.44
N GLY A 181 4.22 21.01 -16.33
CA GLY A 181 3.71 21.34 -14.99
C GLY A 181 4.25 22.67 -14.46
N ASN A 182 3.56 23.27 -13.47
CA ASN A 182 3.91 24.57 -12.86
C ASN A 182 4.96 24.48 -11.75
N MET A 183 5.86 23.49 -11.83
CA MET A 183 6.94 23.31 -10.86
C MET A 183 8.14 24.20 -11.21
N LEU A 184 8.61 24.96 -10.23
CA LEU A 184 9.82 25.78 -10.33
C LEU A 184 10.92 25.19 -9.45
N LEU A 185 12.15 25.12 -9.96
CA LEU A 185 13.32 24.66 -9.19
C LEU A 185 14.26 25.82 -8.87
N LEU A 186 14.90 25.74 -7.72
CA LEU A 186 16.00 26.56 -7.28
C LEU A 186 17.26 25.69 -7.13
N ASP A 187 18.34 26.06 -7.80
CA ASP A 187 19.66 25.47 -7.56
C ASP A 187 20.31 26.17 -6.35
N LEU A 188 20.47 25.44 -5.24
CA LEU A 188 21.04 25.97 -4.00
C LEU A 188 22.52 26.37 -4.02
N PRO A 189 23.39 25.89 -4.94
CA PRO A 189 24.78 26.40 -5.03
C PRO A 189 24.91 27.80 -5.63
N GLN A 190 23.86 28.37 -6.23
CA GLN A 190 23.85 29.79 -6.58
C GLN A 190 23.64 30.64 -5.32
N ARG A 191 24.35 31.77 -5.18
CA ARG A 191 24.16 32.69 -4.05
C ARG A 191 22.70 33.14 -4.01
N PHE A 192 21.99 32.75 -2.95
CA PHE A 192 20.71 33.33 -2.59
C PHE A 192 21.01 34.65 -1.93
N GLY A 193 20.50 35.73 -2.51
CA GLY A 193 20.65 37.06 -1.94
C GLY A 193 19.54 37.92 -2.48
N VAL A 194 18.77 38.52 -1.59
CA VAL A 194 17.91 39.65 -1.95
C VAL A 194 18.82 40.68 -2.61
N ALA A 195 18.56 41.01 -3.88
CA ALA A 195 19.31 42.07 -4.55
C ALA A 195 19.28 43.31 -3.64
N GLN A 196 20.46 43.85 -3.29
CA GLN A 196 20.55 45.10 -2.53
C GLN A 196 19.74 46.16 -3.29
N GLY A 197 18.60 46.56 -2.73
CA GLY A 197 17.71 47.52 -3.37
C GLY A 197 16.21 47.34 -3.15
N ILE A 198 15.73 46.38 -2.35
CA ILE A 198 14.34 46.38 -1.87
C ILE A 198 14.33 47.10 -0.53
N GLY A 199 13.79 48.32 -0.52
CA GLY A 199 13.97 49.32 0.53
C GLY A 199 13.63 48.86 1.94
N GLU A 200 14.33 49.48 2.90
CA GLU A 200 14.11 49.45 4.35
C GLU A 200 12.71 49.98 4.74
N HIS A 201 11.64 49.33 4.33
CA HIS A 201 10.29 49.67 4.76
C HIS A 201 9.40 48.41 4.83
N SER A 202 9.59 47.59 5.86
CA SER A 202 8.48 47.22 6.76
C SER A 202 9.05 46.57 8.02
N CYS A 203 8.38 46.84 9.14
CA CYS A 203 8.65 46.36 10.48
C CYS A 203 8.33 44.87 10.66
N VAL A 204 8.78 44.00 9.74
CA VAL A 204 8.48 42.57 9.77
C VAL A 204 9.74 41.78 10.11
N THR A 205 9.67 40.98 11.18
CA THR A 205 10.72 40.04 11.56
C THR A 205 10.35 38.64 11.12
N VAL A 206 11.28 37.91 10.49
CA VAL A 206 11.09 36.51 10.11
C VAL A 206 11.90 35.61 11.01
N GLY A 207 11.29 34.55 11.52
CA GLY A 207 11.92 33.60 12.43
C GLY A 207 11.38 32.19 12.29
N VAL A 208 11.98 31.27 13.03
CA VAL A 208 11.52 29.89 13.16
C VAL A 208 10.17 29.88 13.89
N ALA A 209 9.16 29.23 13.32
CA ALA A 209 7.85 29.07 13.94
C ALA A 209 7.91 28.04 15.09
N GLY A 210 7.35 28.39 16.25
CA GLY A 210 7.21 27.48 17.40
C GLY A 210 6.07 26.47 17.21
N GLU A 211 5.92 25.52 18.15
CA GLU A 211 4.75 24.61 18.13
C GLU A 211 3.43 25.35 18.34
N GLU A 212 3.44 26.41 19.17
CA GLU A 212 2.29 27.28 19.40
C GLU A 212 1.87 28.04 18.13
N ASP A 213 2.79 28.23 17.19
CA ASP A 213 2.56 28.95 15.95
C ASP A 213 1.96 28.08 14.83
N ASP A 214 1.92 26.75 15.01
CA ASP A 214 1.37 25.83 14.00
C ASP A 214 -0.08 26.18 13.63
N VAL A 215 -0.86 26.73 14.57
CA VAL A 215 -2.23 27.20 14.31
C VAL A 215 -2.26 28.33 13.26
N HIS A 216 -1.28 29.23 13.29
CA HIS A 216 -1.15 30.33 12.32
C HIS A 216 -0.64 29.82 10.98
N VAL A 217 0.29 28.86 10.98
CA VAL A 217 0.75 28.18 9.76
C VAL A 217 -0.41 27.47 9.06
N VAL A 218 -1.23 26.71 9.80
CA VAL A 218 -2.42 26.00 9.26
C VAL A 218 -3.46 26.99 8.73
N ARG A 219 -3.71 28.09 9.45
CA ARG A 219 -4.58 29.18 8.97
C ARG A 219 -4.06 29.75 7.65
N ASN A 220 -2.78 30.08 7.57
CA ASN A 220 -2.18 30.65 6.35
C ASN A 220 -2.21 29.65 5.18
N TRP A 221 -2.06 28.35 5.43
CA TRP A 221 -2.26 27.32 4.41
C TRP A 221 -3.69 27.31 3.90
N ARG A 222 -4.68 27.37 4.79
CA ARG A 222 -6.10 27.45 4.41
C ARG A 222 -6.36 28.66 3.53
N GLU A 223 -5.90 29.84 3.94
CA GLU A 223 -6.10 31.08 3.19
C GLU A 223 -5.36 31.08 1.84
N LEU A 224 -4.20 30.43 1.75
CA LEU A 224 -3.48 30.26 0.47
C LEU A 224 -4.36 29.52 -0.56
N TRP A 225 -5.10 28.50 -0.14
CA TRP A 225 -6.02 27.77 -1.02
C TRP A 225 -7.18 28.64 -1.49
N LEU A 226 -7.68 29.53 -0.62
CA LEU A 226 -8.75 30.46 -0.97
C LEU A 226 -8.26 31.51 -1.97
N ASP A 227 -7.07 32.07 -1.73
CA ASP A 227 -6.45 33.08 -2.59
C ASP A 227 -6.24 32.56 -4.02
N ALA A 228 -5.88 31.28 -4.16
CA ALA A 228 -5.73 30.65 -5.46
C ALA A 228 -6.99 29.90 -5.95
N GLY A 229 -8.15 30.32 -5.46
CA GLY A 229 -9.45 30.05 -6.08
C GLY A 229 -10.07 28.69 -5.79
N VAL A 230 -9.58 27.96 -4.77
CA VAL A 230 -10.20 26.71 -4.33
C VAL A 230 -11.45 27.01 -3.49
N PRO A 231 -12.65 26.56 -3.90
CA PRO A 231 -13.86 26.78 -3.10
C PRO A 231 -13.75 26.10 -1.73
N ILE A 232 -14.21 26.78 -0.66
CA ILE A 232 -14.25 26.22 0.70
C ILE A 232 -14.92 24.84 0.73
N ALA A 233 -15.99 24.63 -0.04
CA ALA A 233 -16.71 23.37 -0.13
C ALA A 233 -15.89 22.19 -0.70
N LYS A 234 -14.75 22.46 -1.36
CA LYS A 234 -13.80 21.44 -1.82
C LYS A 234 -12.68 21.17 -0.81
N LEU A 235 -12.55 21.99 0.22
CA LEU A 235 -11.70 21.67 1.36
C LEU A 235 -12.40 20.60 2.21
N ARG A 236 -11.61 19.64 2.69
CA ARG A 236 -12.09 18.60 3.61
C ARG A 236 -12.68 19.24 4.88
N HIS A 237 -13.75 18.68 5.42
CA HIS A 237 -14.44 19.20 6.60
C HIS A 237 -13.55 19.24 7.86
N ASP A 238 -12.50 18.43 7.88
CA ASP A 238 -11.50 18.30 8.93
C ASP A 238 -10.12 18.89 8.53
N PHE A 239 -10.09 19.90 7.66
CA PHE A 239 -8.84 20.42 7.05
C PHE A 239 -7.80 20.83 8.09
N GLU A 240 -8.22 21.57 9.11
CA GLU A 240 -7.33 22.06 10.16
C GLU A 240 -6.73 20.90 10.96
N SER A 241 -7.57 19.99 11.47
CA SER A 241 -7.13 18.81 12.21
C SER A 241 -6.19 17.91 11.39
N HIS A 242 -6.53 17.70 10.11
CA HIS A 242 -5.71 16.90 9.20
C HIS A 242 -4.34 17.55 8.92
N THR A 243 -4.32 18.85 8.68
CA THR A 243 -3.09 19.60 8.38
C THR A 243 -2.19 19.70 9.62
N THR A 244 -2.75 19.95 10.79
CA THR A 244 -2.03 19.90 12.07
C THR A 244 -1.40 18.52 12.30
N SER A 245 -2.18 17.46 12.07
CA SER A 245 -1.68 16.08 12.18
C SER A 245 -0.57 15.78 11.16
N PHE A 246 -0.65 16.34 9.95
CA PHE A 246 0.40 16.26 8.96
C PHE A 246 1.69 16.96 9.44
N ILE A 247 1.60 18.21 9.89
CA ILE A 247 2.76 18.99 10.37
C ILE A 247 3.45 18.24 11.52
N ALA A 248 2.69 17.74 12.49
CA ALA A 248 3.23 16.98 13.62
C ALA A 248 3.99 15.71 13.18
N ARG A 249 3.50 15.00 12.15
CA ARG A 249 4.21 13.85 11.57
C ARG A 249 5.43 14.27 10.76
N ALA A 250 5.32 15.34 9.98
CA ALA A 250 6.38 15.83 9.12
C ALA A 250 7.58 16.35 9.93
N LYS A 251 7.33 17.06 11.04
CA LYS A 251 8.38 17.50 11.99
C LYS A 251 9.22 16.32 12.50
N LYS A 252 8.60 15.16 12.72
CA LYS A 252 9.26 13.96 13.25
C LYS A 252 10.01 13.14 12.19
N ARG A 253 9.64 13.26 10.91
CA ARG A 253 10.04 12.28 9.88
C ARG A 253 10.62 12.87 8.60
N LEU A 254 10.38 14.15 8.31
CA LEU A 254 10.63 14.76 7.00
C LEU A 254 11.47 16.04 7.08
N GLU A 255 12.22 16.22 8.19
CA GLU A 255 13.03 17.41 8.44
C GLU A 255 12.22 18.72 8.28
N TYR A 256 10.93 18.67 8.60
CA TYR A 256 10.01 19.77 8.39
C TYR A 256 10.33 20.94 9.31
N GLN A 257 10.35 22.16 8.75
CA GLN A 257 10.51 23.39 9.50
C GLN A 257 9.58 24.48 8.95
N ALA A 258 8.79 25.08 9.83
CA ALA A 258 8.01 26.28 9.53
C ALA A 258 8.74 27.56 10.00
N PHE A 259 8.40 28.66 9.34
CA PHE A 259 8.89 30.01 9.58
C PHE A 259 7.71 30.97 9.52
N ASP A 260 7.72 31.96 10.40
CA ASP A 260 6.68 32.99 10.45
C ASP A 260 7.28 34.37 10.24
N ALA A 261 6.49 35.21 9.61
CA ALA A 261 6.70 36.64 9.48
C ALA A 261 5.80 37.34 10.50
N ARG A 262 6.40 38.15 11.39
CA ARG A 262 5.70 38.90 12.43
C ARG A 262 5.86 40.39 12.23
N ASP A 263 4.78 41.15 12.37
CA ASP A 263 4.83 42.61 12.29
C ASP A 263 5.40 43.26 13.58
N ALA A 264 5.39 44.59 13.66
CA ALA A 264 5.86 45.35 14.82
C ALA A 264 5.14 45.02 16.14
N SER A 265 3.91 44.51 16.06
CA SER A 265 3.11 44.13 17.23
C SER A 265 3.40 42.70 17.70
N GLY A 266 4.11 41.91 16.89
CA GLY A 266 4.41 40.50 17.15
C GLY A 266 3.39 39.53 16.55
N GLU A 267 2.35 40.02 15.89
CA GLU A 267 1.32 39.21 15.23
C GLU A 267 1.87 38.49 13.99
N VAL A 268 1.45 37.23 13.78
CA VAL A 268 1.86 36.43 12.62
C VAL A 268 1.08 36.89 11.38
N VAL A 269 1.78 37.59 10.49
CA VAL A 269 1.25 38.16 9.23
C VAL A 269 1.61 37.33 7.99
N GLY A 270 2.36 36.25 8.16
CA GLY A 270 2.70 35.33 7.09
C GLY A 270 3.49 34.15 7.58
N SER A 271 3.57 33.10 6.76
CA SER A 271 4.32 31.91 7.05
C SER A 271 4.89 31.29 5.78
N ALA A 272 5.92 30.48 5.95
CA ALA A 272 6.40 29.53 4.95
C ALA A 272 6.93 28.31 5.69
N ALA A 273 6.79 27.14 5.09
CA ALA A 273 7.35 25.92 5.62
C ALA A 273 8.18 25.21 4.58
N CYS A 274 9.01 24.30 5.08
CA CYS A 274 9.83 23.48 4.23
C CYS A 274 9.91 22.06 4.76
N GLN A 275 10.15 21.11 3.86
CA GLN A 275 10.51 19.73 4.20
C GLN A 275 11.58 19.24 3.24
N VAL A 276 12.18 18.10 3.56
CA VAL A 276 13.17 17.43 2.71
C VAL A 276 12.64 16.09 2.24
N TRP A 277 12.84 15.82 0.96
CA TRP A 277 12.59 14.51 0.35
C TRP A 277 13.90 13.91 -0.13
N GLU A 278 14.08 12.62 0.09
CA GLU A 278 15.23 11.86 -0.40
C GLU A 278 14.82 10.86 -1.46
N GLY A 279 15.62 10.76 -2.53
CA GLY A 279 15.44 9.69 -3.49
C GLY A 279 16.52 9.63 -4.57
N PRO A 280 16.36 8.71 -5.53
CA PRO A 280 17.40 8.37 -6.49
C PRO A 280 17.60 9.52 -7.47
N GLY A 281 18.85 9.96 -7.60
CA GLY A 281 19.22 10.87 -8.67
C GLY A 281 20.62 11.44 -8.56
N SER A 282 20.91 12.34 -9.50
CA SER A 282 22.23 12.77 -9.91
C SER A 282 22.40 14.29 -9.82
N ASN A 283 22.11 14.96 -8.70
CA ASN A 283 22.24 16.44 -8.61
C ASN A 283 22.94 16.97 -7.34
N ASN A 284 23.70 16.14 -6.61
CA ASN A 284 24.46 16.57 -5.42
C ASN A 284 25.95 16.69 -5.72
N HIS A 285 26.64 17.76 -5.28
CA HIS A 285 28.07 18.00 -5.52
C HIS A 285 29.01 16.88 -5.04
N THR A 286 28.64 16.13 -4.00
CA THR A 286 29.42 14.99 -3.49
C THR A 286 29.08 13.68 -4.18
N TRP A 287 27.88 13.57 -4.78
CA TRP A 287 27.41 12.42 -5.55
C TRP A 287 27.40 11.07 -4.82
N GLN A 288 27.64 11.06 -3.51
CA GLN A 288 27.80 9.88 -2.64
C GLN A 288 26.52 9.49 -1.87
N GLN A 289 25.49 10.35 -1.87
CA GLN A 289 24.23 10.18 -1.13
C GLN A 289 23.03 10.33 -2.08
N LEU A 290 21.83 9.87 -1.66
CA LEU A 290 20.57 10.16 -2.34
C LEU A 290 20.37 11.67 -2.49
N ILE A 291 19.64 12.12 -3.51
CA ILE A 291 19.35 13.55 -3.64
C ILE A 291 18.42 13.96 -2.52
N LYS A 292 18.84 14.95 -1.74
CA LYS A 292 17.96 15.74 -0.88
C LYS A 292 17.34 16.89 -1.68
N LEU A 293 16.04 16.80 -1.92
CA LEU A 293 15.24 17.84 -2.55
C LEU A 293 14.45 18.58 -1.47
N GLY A 294 14.66 19.89 -1.39
CA GLY A 294 13.88 20.77 -0.55
C GLY A 294 12.54 21.12 -1.19
N VAL A 295 11.51 21.28 -0.38
CA VAL A 295 10.15 21.64 -0.83
C VAL A 295 9.64 22.83 -0.05
N VAL A 296 9.10 23.85 -0.72
CA VAL A 296 8.36 24.94 -0.05
C VAL A 296 6.91 24.55 0.13
N TRP A 297 6.38 24.79 1.32
CA TRP A 297 4.98 24.64 1.65
C TRP A 297 4.40 25.92 2.22
N GLY A 298 3.14 26.20 1.89
CA GLY A 298 2.34 27.20 2.59
C GLY A 298 2.95 28.60 2.66
N LEU A 299 3.71 28.99 1.64
CA LEU A 299 4.21 30.35 1.53
C LEU A 299 3.02 31.28 1.32
N ARG A 300 2.73 32.09 2.33
CA ARG A 300 1.71 33.12 2.26
C ARG A 300 2.07 34.26 3.20
N THR A 301 1.76 35.47 2.78
CA THR A 301 1.71 36.65 3.65
C THR A 301 0.37 37.35 3.43
N GLU A 302 -0.09 38.12 4.40
CA GLU A 302 -1.16 39.07 4.18
C GLU A 302 -0.79 40.05 3.04
N PRO A 303 -1.77 40.55 2.26
CA PRO A 303 -1.50 41.38 1.08
C PRO A 303 -0.61 42.59 1.36
N GLN A 304 -0.79 43.25 2.51
CA GLN A 304 0.00 44.41 2.94
C GLN A 304 1.45 44.07 3.37
N HIS A 305 1.76 42.79 3.59
CA HIS A 305 3.05 42.28 4.04
C HIS A 305 3.76 41.41 3.00
N ARG A 306 3.40 41.50 1.71
CA ARG A 306 4.03 40.75 0.60
C ARG A 306 5.54 40.94 0.49
N ASN A 307 6.09 42.01 1.03
CA ASN A 307 7.52 42.25 1.08
C ASN A 307 8.28 41.32 2.08
N ALA A 308 7.57 40.56 2.92
CA ALA A 308 8.16 39.54 3.78
C ALA A 308 8.45 38.22 3.04
N ILE A 309 7.86 37.99 1.85
CA ILE A 309 8.01 36.76 1.07
C ILE A 309 9.49 36.42 0.75
N PRO A 310 10.34 37.36 0.27
CA PRO A 310 11.76 37.06 0.02
C PRO A 310 12.51 36.60 1.28
N HIS A 311 12.20 37.20 2.43
CA HIS A 311 12.82 36.86 3.71
C HIS A 311 12.39 35.48 4.22
N LEU A 312 11.11 35.13 4.07
CA LEU A 312 10.60 33.78 4.36
C LEU A 312 11.29 32.71 3.49
N LEU A 313 11.42 32.99 2.19
CA LEU A 313 12.08 32.07 1.26
C LEU A 313 13.59 31.95 1.50
N GLU A 314 14.24 33.01 1.99
CA GLU A 314 15.63 32.96 2.43
C GLU A 314 15.83 32.01 3.60
N GLN A 315 14.95 32.06 4.61
CA GLN A 315 15.01 31.12 5.73
C GLN A 315 14.80 29.67 5.26
N VAL A 316 13.84 29.44 4.37
CA VAL A 316 13.62 28.13 3.74
C VAL A 316 14.86 27.64 3.00
N ALA A 317 15.46 28.47 2.15
CA ALA A 317 16.66 28.13 1.40
C ALA A 317 17.86 27.85 2.32
N ASN A 318 18.01 28.63 3.39
CA ASN A 318 19.06 28.43 4.39
C ASN A 318 18.88 27.12 5.17
N ARG A 319 17.65 26.76 5.50
CA ARG A 319 17.35 25.46 6.13
C ARG A 319 17.65 24.30 5.21
N TRP A 320 17.29 24.39 3.93
CA TRP A 320 17.68 23.36 2.95
C TRP A 320 19.19 23.21 2.82
N ARG A 321 19.94 24.31 2.78
CA ARG A 321 21.41 24.26 2.78
C ARG A 321 21.96 23.56 4.00
N SER A 322 21.43 23.86 5.20
CA SER A 322 21.93 23.25 6.44
C SER A 322 21.63 21.76 6.52
N ILE A 323 20.59 21.27 5.86
CA ILE A 323 20.26 19.83 5.76
C ILE A 323 21.01 19.12 4.62
N GLY A 324 21.67 19.87 3.73
CA GLY A 324 22.43 19.34 2.60
C GLY A 324 21.61 19.14 1.32
N CYS A 325 20.47 19.82 1.17
CA CYS A 325 19.76 19.86 -0.10
C CYS A 325 20.59 20.60 -1.16
N THR A 326 20.52 20.12 -2.40
CA THR A 326 21.20 20.78 -3.53
C THR A 326 20.25 21.47 -4.48
N LYS A 327 18.97 21.11 -4.42
CA LYS A 327 17.88 21.81 -5.10
C LYS A 327 16.70 21.99 -4.14
N GLY A 328 16.01 23.10 -4.33
CA GLY A 328 14.68 23.33 -3.77
C GLY A 328 13.65 23.36 -4.89
N PHE A 329 12.42 23.00 -4.60
CA PHE A 329 11.32 23.22 -5.53
C PHE A 329 10.10 23.81 -4.86
N VAL A 330 9.32 24.50 -5.67
CA VAL A 330 8.05 25.06 -5.29
C VAL A 330 7.06 24.91 -6.43
N LEU A 331 5.80 24.81 -6.05
CA LEU A 331 4.68 24.79 -6.96
C LEU A 331 4.01 26.15 -6.82
N ALA A 332 4.05 26.93 -7.89
CA ALA A 332 3.38 28.21 -7.90
C ALA A 332 1.86 28.00 -7.94
N ALA A 333 1.13 28.65 -7.04
CA ALA A 333 -0.32 28.57 -6.99
C ALA A 333 -0.99 29.44 -8.09
N SER A 334 -0.24 30.41 -8.62
CA SER A 334 -0.66 31.30 -9.70
C SER A 334 0.54 31.77 -10.54
N ASP A 335 0.30 32.35 -11.72
CA ASP A 335 1.35 33.00 -12.53
C ASP A 335 1.99 34.19 -11.79
N GLU A 336 1.23 34.86 -10.93
CA GLU A 336 1.71 35.95 -10.07
C GLU A 336 2.72 35.41 -9.04
N ASP A 337 2.41 34.30 -8.37
CA ASP A 337 3.34 33.63 -7.45
C ASP A 337 4.57 33.12 -8.18
N ALA A 338 4.40 32.55 -9.38
CA ALA A 338 5.50 32.11 -10.22
C ALA A 338 6.47 33.26 -10.53
N ALA A 339 5.95 34.45 -10.80
CA ALA A 339 6.77 35.64 -11.04
C ALA A 339 7.55 36.06 -9.78
N ILE A 340 6.97 35.91 -8.58
CA ILE A 340 7.65 36.18 -7.31
C ILE A 340 8.81 35.19 -7.10
N TYR A 341 8.56 33.89 -7.27
CA TYR A 341 9.61 32.87 -7.16
C TYR A 341 10.74 33.10 -8.17
N ARG A 342 10.42 33.48 -9.41
CA ARG A 342 11.42 33.78 -10.45
C ARG A 342 12.35 34.93 -10.09
N LYS A 343 11.83 35.99 -9.46
CA LYS A 343 12.64 37.12 -8.97
C LYS A 343 13.69 36.70 -7.93
N ILE A 344 13.45 35.56 -7.27
CA ILE A 344 14.28 35.05 -6.17
C ILE A 344 15.15 33.85 -6.66
N GLY A 345 15.19 33.59 -7.96
CA GLY A 345 16.10 32.62 -8.59
C GLY A 345 15.48 31.25 -8.88
N PHE A 346 14.20 31.04 -8.62
CA PHE A 346 13.52 29.83 -9.11
C PHE A 346 13.31 29.91 -10.63
N SER A 347 13.44 28.78 -11.31
CA SER A 347 13.28 28.68 -12.76
C SER A 347 12.34 27.54 -13.13
N SER A 348 11.59 27.72 -14.22
CA SER A 348 10.77 26.65 -14.79
C SER A 348 11.68 25.56 -15.34
N GLN A 349 11.39 24.32 -14.96
CA GLN A 349 12.14 23.13 -15.38
C GLN A 349 11.20 22.16 -16.08
N ASN A 350 11.76 21.15 -16.76
CA ASN A 350 11.00 20.15 -17.55
C ASN A 350 10.21 19.16 -16.68
N ALA A 351 9.42 19.68 -15.74
CA ALA A 351 8.43 18.94 -15.00
C ALA A 351 7.21 18.68 -15.89
N MET A 352 6.67 17.47 -15.83
CA MET A 352 5.52 17.08 -16.63
C MET A 352 4.48 16.34 -15.80
N VAL A 353 3.22 16.55 -16.13
CA VAL A 353 2.07 15.93 -15.47
C VAL A 353 1.15 15.25 -16.48
N LEU A 354 0.54 14.14 -16.09
CA LEU A 354 -0.42 13.38 -16.89
C LEU A 354 -1.70 13.18 -16.08
N ASP A 355 -2.86 13.54 -16.63
CA ASP A 355 -4.17 13.19 -16.07
C ASP A 355 -4.58 11.80 -16.56
N LEU A 356 -4.68 10.85 -15.63
CA LEU A 356 -5.04 9.46 -15.95
C LEU A 356 -6.55 9.25 -16.06
N ALA A 357 -7.38 10.21 -15.62
CA ALA A 357 -8.84 10.13 -15.66
C ALA A 357 -9.46 10.59 -16.99
N ARG A 358 -8.68 11.24 -17.87
CA ARG A 358 -9.16 11.80 -19.16
C ARG A 358 -8.55 11.16 -20.41
N ALA A 359 -7.66 10.19 -20.27
CA ALA A 359 -7.15 9.47 -21.43
C ALA A 359 -8.20 8.45 -21.89
N SER A 360 -8.84 8.74 -23.03
CA SER A 360 -9.70 7.82 -23.76
C SER A 360 -9.02 6.46 -23.85
N SER A 361 -9.72 5.41 -23.43
CA SER A 361 -9.36 4.05 -23.84
C SER A 361 -9.30 4.02 -25.37
N PRO A 362 -8.25 3.42 -25.94
CA PRO A 362 -8.59 2.34 -26.86
C PRO A 362 -7.67 1.14 -26.67
N VAL A 363 -8.24 -0.01 -27.04
CA VAL A 363 -7.60 -1.30 -27.32
C VAL A 363 -7.37 -2.20 -26.09
N SER A 364 -8.14 -3.28 -26.01
CA SER A 364 -7.72 -4.54 -25.38
C SER A 364 -6.53 -5.13 -26.13
N PRO A 365 -5.46 -5.57 -25.46
CA PRO A 365 -4.51 -6.52 -26.02
C PRO A 365 -4.48 -7.79 -25.15
N ILE A 366 -4.94 -8.96 -25.59
CA ILE A 366 -4.40 -9.86 -26.62
C ILE A 366 -3.01 -10.40 -26.26
N ASP A 367 -2.99 -11.73 -26.09
CA ASP A 367 -1.93 -12.72 -26.26
C ASP A 367 -0.47 -12.34 -25.96
N LEU A 368 0.01 -12.85 -24.82
CA LEU A 368 1.36 -13.42 -24.73
C LEU A 368 1.24 -14.80 -24.08
N ALA A 369 0.81 -15.78 -24.88
CA ALA A 369 0.86 -17.18 -24.52
C ALA A 369 2.26 -17.76 -24.77
N SER A 370 2.60 -18.72 -23.90
CA SER A 370 3.45 -19.89 -24.14
C SER A 370 4.95 -19.70 -24.37
N GLY A 371 5.72 -20.06 -23.34
CA GLY A 371 7.14 -20.42 -23.43
C GLY A 371 7.58 -21.02 -22.09
N GLY A 372 7.54 -22.34 -21.98
CA GLY A 372 7.73 -23.06 -20.72
C GLY A 372 9.16 -22.98 -20.16
N ALA A 373 9.26 -23.00 -18.83
CA ALA A 373 10.18 -23.82 -18.04
C ALA A 373 10.11 -23.37 -16.58
N THR A 374 9.61 -24.27 -15.74
CA THR A 374 9.66 -24.30 -14.29
C THR A 374 11.07 -24.05 -13.73
N ALA A 375 11.20 -23.08 -12.82
CA ALA A 375 12.24 -23.11 -11.78
C ALA A 375 11.77 -22.29 -10.57
N ALA A 376 11.38 -23.00 -9.50
CA ALA A 376 11.04 -22.44 -8.21
C ALA A 376 12.25 -21.72 -7.60
N LEU A 377 12.19 -20.40 -7.47
CA LEU A 377 13.16 -19.60 -6.70
C LEU A 377 12.58 -19.37 -5.30
N ARG A 378 13.10 -20.14 -4.34
CA ARG A 378 12.95 -19.92 -2.90
C ARG A 378 13.49 -18.53 -2.54
N ALA A 379 12.62 -17.63 -2.07
CA ALA A 379 13.05 -16.43 -1.37
C ALA A 379 13.32 -16.75 0.12
N PRO A 380 14.45 -16.32 0.71
CA PRO A 380 14.67 -16.46 2.15
C PRO A 380 13.80 -15.42 2.88
N GLY A 381 12.87 -15.92 3.70
CA GLY A 381 11.98 -15.10 4.50
C GLY A 381 12.75 -14.25 5.51
N VAL A 382 12.72 -12.93 5.35
CA VAL A 382 13.15 -12.00 6.39
C VAL A 382 12.04 -11.95 7.44
N HIS A 383 12.24 -12.69 8.53
CA HIS A 383 11.44 -12.61 9.72
C HIS A 383 11.73 -11.29 10.44
N VAL A 384 10.75 -10.40 10.52
CA VAL A 384 10.74 -9.30 11.49
C VAL A 384 9.87 -9.75 12.66
N PRO A 385 10.44 -10.04 13.84
CA PRO A 385 9.65 -10.25 15.05
C PRO A 385 9.01 -8.92 15.43
N LEU A 386 7.68 -8.86 15.48
CA LEU A 386 6.97 -7.79 16.16
C LEU A 386 7.21 -7.95 17.67
N ALA A 387 8.21 -7.24 18.19
CA ALA A 387 8.39 -7.09 19.63
C ALA A 387 7.10 -6.53 20.27
N ASP A 388 6.83 -6.98 21.49
CA ASP A 388 5.63 -6.83 22.33
C ASP A 388 5.02 -5.41 22.42
N LYS A 389 4.42 -4.94 21.32
CA LYS A 389 3.64 -3.69 21.24
C LYS A 389 2.18 -3.85 21.68
N ARG A 390 1.79 -5.00 22.26
CA ARG A 390 0.43 -5.23 22.79
C ARG A 390 0.26 -4.79 24.24
N SER A 391 1.32 -4.34 24.89
CA SER A 391 1.24 -3.88 26.28
C SER A 391 0.51 -2.53 26.40
N LEU A 392 0.65 -1.65 25.40
CA LEU A 392 0.14 -0.27 25.43
C LEU A 392 -0.96 -0.02 24.39
N LEU A 393 -2.01 0.67 24.83
CA LEU A 393 -3.06 1.20 23.97
C LEU A 393 -2.52 2.38 23.14
N THR A 394 -3.06 2.59 21.94
CA THR A 394 -2.83 3.85 21.21
C THR A 394 -3.67 4.97 21.80
N LEU A 395 -3.34 6.22 21.49
CA LEU A 395 -4.15 7.38 21.87
C LEU A 395 -5.60 7.27 21.36
N GLU A 396 -5.82 6.70 20.17
CA GLU A 396 -7.16 6.47 19.62
C GLU A 396 -7.92 5.41 20.43
N GLU A 397 -7.25 4.34 20.83
CA GLU A 397 -7.81 3.28 21.67
C GLU A 397 -8.12 3.79 23.08
N GLU A 398 -7.24 4.60 23.68
CA GLU A 398 -7.48 5.23 24.98
C GLU A 398 -8.68 6.17 24.95
N ALA A 399 -8.80 7.02 23.92
CA ALA A 399 -9.93 7.91 23.73
C ALA A 399 -11.25 7.13 23.55
N PHE A 400 -11.21 6.07 22.74
CA PHE A 400 -12.36 5.18 22.55
C PHE A 400 -12.78 4.50 23.85
N VAL A 401 -11.84 3.90 24.58
CA VAL A 401 -12.10 3.27 25.88
C VAL A 401 -12.71 4.27 26.86
N ALA A 402 -12.14 5.47 26.98
CA ALA A 402 -12.68 6.51 27.85
C ALA A 402 -14.12 6.88 27.47
N SER A 403 -14.41 7.00 26.16
CA SER A 403 -15.76 7.26 25.64
C SER A 403 -16.76 6.16 26.01
N VAL A 404 -16.38 4.88 25.88
CA VAL A 404 -17.22 3.74 26.29
C VAL A 404 -17.43 3.74 27.80
N ARG A 405 -16.35 3.88 28.59
CA ARG A 405 -16.43 3.86 30.07
C ARG A 405 -17.32 4.96 30.61
N LYS A 406 -17.23 6.18 30.06
CA LYS A 406 -18.07 7.32 30.43
C LYS A 406 -19.57 7.01 30.29
N ARG A 407 -19.95 6.23 29.28
CA ARG A 407 -21.33 5.83 28.99
C ARG A 407 -21.85 4.70 29.88
N LEU A 408 -20.94 3.95 30.51
CA LEU A 408 -21.27 2.88 31.43
C LEU A 408 -21.29 3.32 32.90
N VAL A 409 -20.96 4.60 33.18
CA VAL A 409 -21.03 5.17 34.54
C VAL A 409 -22.46 5.06 35.08
N GLY A 410 -22.62 4.47 36.27
CA GLY A 410 -23.93 4.25 36.90
C GLY A 410 -24.65 2.96 36.48
N VAL A 411 -24.11 2.21 35.50
CA VAL A 411 -24.60 0.87 35.14
C VAL A 411 -23.83 -0.17 35.95
N ALA A 412 -24.41 -0.59 37.09
CA ALA A 412 -23.76 -1.52 38.02
C ALA A 412 -23.31 -2.82 37.32
N GLY A 413 -22.05 -3.21 37.53
CA GLY A 413 -21.47 -4.48 37.07
C GLY A 413 -20.88 -4.46 35.66
N VAL A 414 -21.47 -3.76 34.69
CA VAL A 414 -21.03 -3.81 33.27
C VAL A 414 -19.70 -3.07 33.07
N ALA A 415 -19.53 -1.91 33.71
CA ALA A 415 -18.32 -1.09 33.58
C ALA A 415 -17.04 -1.78 34.11
N ALA A 416 -17.14 -2.78 34.98
CA ALA A 416 -16.00 -3.47 35.61
C ALA A 416 -15.69 -4.85 35.01
N GLN A 417 -16.58 -5.40 34.17
CA GLN A 417 -16.48 -6.78 33.67
C GLN A 417 -15.40 -7.00 32.59
N HIS A 418 -15.00 -5.93 31.90
CA HIS A 418 -14.10 -6.01 30.75
C HIS A 418 -12.85 -5.18 30.98
N SER A 419 -11.68 -5.68 30.61
CA SER A 419 -10.42 -4.92 30.65
C SER A 419 -10.41 -3.81 29.59
N ASP A 420 -9.61 -2.76 29.79
CA ASP A 420 -9.48 -1.69 28.79
C ASP A 420 -8.93 -2.21 27.45
N LYS A 421 -8.06 -3.22 27.50
CA LYS A 421 -7.59 -3.91 26.29
C LYS A 421 -8.72 -4.57 25.53
N TYR A 422 -9.61 -5.28 26.22
CA TYR A 422 -10.78 -5.87 25.59
C TYR A 422 -11.69 -4.79 25.00
N VAL A 423 -11.97 -3.73 25.76
CA VAL A 423 -12.80 -2.63 25.26
C VAL A 423 -12.17 -1.98 24.02
N ALA A 424 -10.85 -1.78 24.00
CA ALA A 424 -10.14 -1.24 22.83
C ALA A 424 -10.32 -2.11 21.57
N THR A 425 -10.38 -3.44 21.68
CA THR A 425 -10.64 -4.32 20.51
C THR A 425 -12.01 -4.06 19.89
N LEU A 426 -13.01 -3.63 20.67
CA LEU A 426 -14.35 -3.32 20.16
C LEU A 426 -14.38 -2.10 19.23
N ARG A 427 -13.32 -1.26 19.21
CA ARG A 427 -13.27 -0.02 18.42
C ARG A 427 -13.51 -0.24 16.93
N LEU A 428 -12.91 -1.30 16.38
CA LEU A 428 -13.00 -1.65 14.96
C LEU A 428 -13.94 -2.85 14.73
N ALA A 429 -14.69 -3.29 15.73
CA ALA A 429 -15.61 -4.42 15.57
C ALA A 429 -16.79 -4.01 14.70
N LEU A 430 -17.11 -4.84 13.69
CA LEU A 430 -18.26 -4.61 12.83
C LEU A 430 -19.55 -4.95 13.58
N PRO A 431 -20.71 -4.38 13.19
CA PRO A 431 -21.99 -4.69 13.81
C PRO A 431 -22.26 -6.20 13.99
N GLN A 432 -22.02 -7.02 12.95
CA GLN A 432 -22.25 -8.47 13.05
C GLN A 432 -21.26 -9.18 13.97
N MET A 433 -20.07 -8.61 14.18
CA MET A 433 -19.09 -9.12 15.14
C MET A 433 -19.51 -8.76 16.56
N LEU A 434 -20.06 -7.56 16.78
CA LEU A 434 -20.68 -7.17 18.05
C LEU A 434 -21.89 -8.05 18.36
N ASP A 435 -22.68 -8.41 17.34
CA ASP A 435 -23.76 -9.40 17.43
C ASP A 435 -23.26 -10.74 17.98
N ALA A 436 -22.21 -11.28 17.36
CA ALA A 436 -21.64 -12.57 17.73
C ALA A 436 -20.91 -12.56 19.08
N ALA A 437 -20.17 -11.49 19.39
CA ALA A 437 -19.35 -11.40 20.60
C ALA A 437 -20.17 -11.02 21.84
N LEU A 438 -21.09 -10.06 21.71
CA LEU A 438 -21.86 -9.51 22.81
C LEU A 438 -23.24 -10.16 22.82
N ARG A 439 -23.36 -11.27 23.56
CA ARG A 439 -24.62 -12.02 23.73
C ARG A 439 -25.78 -11.06 24.05
N ALA A 440 -26.97 -11.37 23.52
CA ALA A 440 -28.23 -10.64 23.73
C ALA A 440 -28.76 -10.74 25.18
N THR A 441 -27.96 -10.28 26.12
CA THR A 441 -28.25 -10.12 27.54
C THR A 441 -28.42 -8.63 27.83
N SER A 442 -29.06 -8.26 28.94
CA SER A 442 -29.20 -6.85 29.32
C SER A 442 -27.84 -6.14 29.41
N SER A 443 -26.83 -6.81 29.99
CA SER A 443 -25.46 -6.28 30.07
C SER A 443 -24.77 -6.16 28.70
N GLY A 444 -24.91 -7.17 27.84
CA GLY A 444 -24.35 -7.16 26.49
C GLY A 444 -24.96 -6.07 25.61
N ASN A 445 -26.28 -5.87 25.69
CA ASN A 445 -26.98 -4.83 24.93
C ASN A 445 -26.57 -3.42 25.37
N VAL A 446 -26.37 -3.21 26.68
CA VAL A 446 -25.89 -1.92 27.22
C VAL A 446 -24.45 -1.65 26.76
N LEU A 447 -23.55 -2.64 26.86
CA LEU A 447 -22.19 -2.49 26.37
C LEU A 447 -22.15 -2.20 24.87
N ARG A 448 -22.94 -2.92 24.07
CA ARG A 448 -23.04 -2.70 22.63
C ARG A 448 -23.47 -1.27 22.30
N SER A 449 -24.54 -0.80 22.94
CA SER A 449 -25.04 0.57 22.72
C SER A 449 -23.98 1.62 23.05
N ALA A 450 -23.19 1.40 24.12
CA ALA A 450 -22.08 2.28 24.48
C ALA A 450 -20.94 2.24 23.45
N VAL A 451 -20.62 1.05 22.92
CA VAL A 451 -19.62 0.83 21.87
C VAL A 451 -20.03 1.52 20.57
N GLU A 452 -21.24 1.29 20.06
CA GLU A 452 -21.73 1.88 18.80
C GLU A 452 -21.74 3.41 18.86
N ALA A 453 -22.13 3.98 20.01
CA ALA A 453 -22.07 5.42 20.24
C ALA A 453 -20.62 5.94 20.23
N ALA A 454 -19.69 5.25 20.88
CA ALA A 454 -18.27 5.62 20.87
C ALA A 454 -17.62 5.47 19.48
N GLN A 455 -18.00 4.42 18.73
CA GLN A 455 -17.57 4.20 17.35
C GLN A 455 -18.09 5.31 16.43
N SER A 456 -19.30 5.79 16.67
CA SER A 456 -19.87 6.91 15.92
C SER A 456 -19.11 8.21 16.18
N GLU A 457 -18.70 8.47 17.44
CA GLU A 457 -17.88 9.63 17.79
C GLU A 457 -16.50 9.61 17.13
N CYS A 458 -15.86 8.44 17.05
CA CYS A 458 -14.53 8.31 16.46
C CYS A 458 -14.53 7.94 14.97
N GLY A 459 -15.71 7.87 14.33
CA GLY A 459 -15.85 7.63 12.89
C GLY A 459 -15.55 6.20 12.44
N THR A 460 -15.58 5.22 13.35
CA THR A 460 -15.39 3.78 13.02
C THR A 460 -16.69 3.00 12.94
N PHE A 461 -17.83 3.60 13.34
CA PHE A 461 -19.13 2.96 13.17
C PHE A 461 -19.50 2.87 11.69
N ILE A 462 -20.00 1.70 11.28
CA ILE A 462 -20.49 1.47 9.92
C ILE A 462 -21.96 1.11 10.02
N ASP A 463 -22.80 1.98 9.48
CA ASP A 463 -24.26 1.78 9.42
C ASP A 463 -24.59 0.61 8.47
N PRO A 464 -25.23 -0.48 8.95
CA PRO A 464 -25.62 -1.62 8.11
C PRO A 464 -26.56 -1.26 6.96
N GLU A 465 -27.39 -0.24 7.14
CA GLU A 465 -28.42 0.15 6.18
C GLU A 465 -27.91 1.27 5.24
N ASN A 466 -26.99 2.11 5.70
CA ASN A 466 -26.49 3.25 4.93
C ASN A 466 -24.96 3.40 4.96
N ASN A 467 -24.26 2.61 4.15
CA ASN A 467 -22.81 2.68 3.98
C ASN A 467 -22.41 2.68 2.50
N TRP A 468 -21.11 2.73 2.21
CA TRP A 468 -20.61 2.73 0.83
C TRP A 468 -21.12 1.55 0.00
N TYR A 469 -21.22 0.35 0.58
CA TYR A 469 -21.71 -0.81 -0.15
C TYR A 469 -23.19 -0.66 -0.50
N THR A 470 -24.05 -0.33 0.47
CA THR A 470 -25.50 -0.18 0.22
C THR A 470 -25.80 0.96 -0.74
N GLN A 471 -25.02 2.05 -0.70
CA GLN A 471 -25.13 3.17 -1.64
C GLN A 471 -24.68 2.85 -3.07
N ASN A 472 -23.84 1.82 -3.26
CA ASN A 472 -23.28 1.47 -4.57
C ASN A 472 -23.78 0.10 -5.08
N ILE A 473 -24.73 -0.53 -4.39
CA ILE A 473 -25.14 -1.91 -4.66
C ILE A 473 -25.69 -2.13 -6.08
N SER A 474 -26.37 -1.13 -6.65
CA SER A 474 -26.86 -1.14 -8.04
C SER A 474 -25.74 -1.02 -9.09
N ARG A 475 -24.50 -0.76 -8.69
CA ARG A 475 -23.32 -0.75 -9.58
C ARG A 475 -22.57 -2.07 -9.56
N PHE A 476 -22.88 -2.96 -8.63
CA PHE A 476 -22.23 -4.26 -8.47
C PHE A 476 -23.01 -5.36 -9.20
N GLY A 477 -22.49 -6.58 -9.19
CA GLY A 477 -23.14 -7.77 -9.78
C GLY A 477 -22.76 -8.07 -11.22
N GLY A 478 -22.18 -7.13 -11.97
CA GLY A 478 -21.67 -7.34 -13.33
C GLY A 478 -20.14 -7.37 -13.42
N GLY A 479 -19.62 -8.01 -14.47
CA GLY A 479 -18.32 -7.64 -15.05
C GLY A 479 -17.05 -8.21 -14.44
N PHE A 480 -17.08 -9.39 -13.82
CA PHE A 480 -15.83 -10.09 -13.46
C PHE A 480 -15.96 -11.62 -13.51
N ASP A 481 -14.89 -12.26 -13.96
CA ASP A 481 -14.70 -13.71 -14.03
C ASP A 481 -13.69 -14.10 -12.95
N MET A 482 -14.15 -14.80 -11.91
CA MET A 482 -13.28 -15.23 -10.80
C MET A 482 -12.32 -16.34 -11.21
N GLN A 483 -12.69 -17.20 -12.16
CA GLN A 483 -11.79 -18.24 -12.67
C GLN A 483 -10.62 -17.63 -13.46
N GLN A 484 -10.90 -16.59 -14.25
CA GLN A 484 -9.85 -15.83 -14.92
C GLN A 484 -8.93 -15.12 -13.91
N LEU A 485 -9.50 -14.51 -12.87
CA LEU A 485 -8.72 -13.81 -11.83
C LEU A 485 -7.86 -14.77 -11.01
N THR A 486 -8.37 -15.94 -10.62
CA THR A 486 -7.59 -16.93 -9.86
C THR A 486 -6.48 -17.57 -10.70
N SER A 487 -6.64 -17.64 -12.03
CA SER A 487 -5.56 -18.07 -12.94
C SER A 487 -4.39 -17.08 -13.03
N GLN A 488 -4.58 -15.84 -12.55
CA GLN A 488 -3.58 -14.78 -12.53
C GLN A 488 -3.46 -14.20 -11.12
N PRO A 489 -2.68 -14.82 -10.22
CA PRO A 489 -2.63 -14.46 -8.79
C PRO A 489 -2.37 -12.97 -8.53
N GLY A 490 -1.57 -12.30 -9.37
CA GLY A 490 -1.34 -10.85 -9.28
C GLY A 490 -2.58 -9.99 -9.56
N LEU A 491 -3.47 -10.41 -10.46
CA LEU A 491 -4.74 -9.72 -10.71
C LEU A 491 -5.73 -9.94 -9.56
N LEU A 492 -5.75 -11.14 -8.98
CA LEU A 492 -6.55 -11.43 -7.79
C LEU A 492 -6.11 -10.54 -6.62
N ALA A 493 -4.79 -10.48 -6.36
CA ALA A 493 -4.22 -9.62 -5.34
C ALA A 493 -4.58 -8.14 -5.57
N ALA A 494 -4.40 -7.63 -6.79
CA ALA A 494 -4.74 -6.25 -7.14
C ALA A 494 -6.25 -5.95 -7.02
N LYS A 495 -7.12 -6.92 -7.29
CA LYS A 495 -8.57 -6.77 -7.06
C LYS A 495 -8.87 -6.55 -5.58
N PHE A 496 -8.31 -7.39 -4.72
CA PHE A 496 -8.51 -7.28 -3.27
C PHE A 496 -7.79 -6.06 -2.67
N ASP A 497 -6.61 -5.67 -3.17
CA ASP A 497 -5.93 -4.42 -2.79
C ASP A 497 -6.85 -3.20 -2.96
N ARG A 498 -7.52 -3.11 -4.11
CA ARG A 498 -8.46 -2.01 -4.40
C ARG A 498 -9.68 -2.03 -3.48
N LEU A 499 -10.15 -3.22 -3.11
CA LEU A 499 -11.30 -3.37 -2.22
C LEU A 499 -10.93 -3.17 -0.75
N ALA A 500 -9.67 -3.35 -0.36
CA ALA A 500 -9.22 -3.44 1.04
C ALA A 500 -9.73 -2.28 1.92
N THR A 501 -9.58 -1.03 1.48
CA THR A 501 -10.02 0.16 2.25
C THR A 501 -11.54 0.31 2.39
N LYS A 502 -12.32 -0.47 1.65
CA LYS A 502 -13.78 -0.54 1.71
C LYS A 502 -14.29 -1.89 2.18
N TYR A 503 -13.40 -2.82 2.53
CA TYR A 503 -13.77 -4.19 2.84
C TYR A 503 -14.65 -4.29 4.09
N ASP A 504 -14.38 -3.50 5.14
CA ASP A 504 -15.28 -3.41 6.30
C ASP A 504 -16.70 -3.02 5.89
N GLN A 505 -16.86 -2.01 5.01
CA GLN A 505 -18.17 -1.57 4.53
C GLN A 505 -18.83 -2.60 3.61
N TRP A 506 -18.04 -3.29 2.80
CA TRP A 506 -18.50 -4.42 1.98
C TRP A 506 -19.04 -5.55 2.83
N THR A 507 -18.30 -5.96 3.86
CA THR A 507 -18.70 -7.03 4.78
C THR A 507 -19.89 -6.65 5.65
N VAL A 508 -20.01 -5.38 6.04
CA VAL A 508 -21.21 -4.88 6.72
C VAL A 508 -22.42 -4.96 5.80
N GLY A 509 -22.31 -4.41 4.59
CA GLY A 509 -23.42 -4.35 3.64
C GLY A 509 -23.83 -5.71 3.07
N ASN A 510 -22.92 -6.67 2.93
CA ASN A 510 -23.23 -8.02 2.48
C ASN A 510 -23.75 -8.94 3.61
N ARG A 511 -23.81 -8.44 4.85
CA ARG A 511 -24.35 -9.15 6.04
C ARG A 511 -23.70 -10.52 6.27
N CYS A 512 -22.37 -10.58 6.19
CA CYS A 512 -21.63 -11.83 6.40
C CYS A 512 -21.83 -12.42 7.81
N THR A 513 -21.99 -13.75 7.92
CA THR A 513 -22.42 -14.43 9.15
C THR A 513 -21.41 -15.43 9.74
N TYR A 514 -20.25 -15.67 9.10
CA TYR A 514 -19.27 -16.62 9.64
C TYR A 514 -18.73 -16.24 11.04
N TYR A 515 -18.94 -15.00 11.47
CA TYR A 515 -18.57 -14.51 12.80
C TYR A 515 -19.23 -15.29 13.93
N ASP A 516 -20.53 -15.59 13.82
CA ASP A 516 -21.24 -16.38 14.82
C ASP A 516 -20.65 -17.80 14.91
N TRP A 517 -20.34 -18.40 13.77
CA TRP A 517 -19.74 -19.72 13.71
C TRP A 517 -18.35 -19.75 14.37
N ILE A 518 -17.46 -18.81 14.02
CA ILE A 518 -16.15 -18.66 14.67
C ILE A 518 -16.32 -18.43 16.17
N ALA A 519 -17.25 -17.56 16.57
CA ALA A 519 -17.50 -17.25 17.97
C ALA A 519 -17.93 -18.48 18.76
N ARG A 520 -18.90 -19.25 18.24
CA ARG A 520 -19.38 -20.48 18.87
C ARG A 520 -18.29 -21.52 19.00
N LEU A 521 -17.49 -21.74 17.96
CA LEU A 521 -16.38 -22.70 18.02
C LEU A 521 -15.31 -22.27 19.02
N ALA A 522 -14.89 -21.00 19.00
CA ALA A 522 -13.88 -20.50 19.92
C ALA A 522 -14.34 -20.57 21.38
N ILE A 523 -15.58 -20.16 21.67
CA ILE A 523 -16.14 -20.20 23.03
C ILE A 523 -16.33 -21.65 23.51
N SER A 524 -16.84 -22.54 22.65
CA SER A 524 -17.06 -23.94 23.03
C SER A 524 -15.77 -24.73 23.23
N ASN A 525 -14.66 -24.25 22.67
CA ASN A 525 -13.34 -24.87 22.79
C ASN A 525 -12.36 -23.99 23.59
N ALA A 526 -12.84 -23.06 24.41
CA ALA A 526 -12.01 -22.03 25.05
C ALA A 526 -10.83 -22.62 25.85
N GLU A 527 -11.06 -23.71 26.60
CA GLU A 527 -10.00 -24.40 27.37
C GLU A 527 -8.93 -25.00 26.45
N ALA A 528 -9.33 -25.67 25.36
CA ALA A 528 -8.40 -26.26 24.39
C ALA A 528 -7.64 -25.19 23.58
N LEU A 529 -8.19 -23.98 23.48
CA LEU A 529 -7.63 -22.89 22.68
C LEU A 529 -6.83 -21.89 23.51
N GLN A 530 -6.78 -21.99 24.83
CA GLN A 530 -6.19 -20.96 25.70
C GLN A 530 -4.80 -20.49 25.23
N ASP A 531 -3.91 -21.43 24.91
CA ASP A 531 -2.55 -21.19 24.43
C ASP A 531 -2.31 -21.74 23.00
N ALA A 532 -3.39 -21.96 22.25
CA ALA A 532 -3.29 -22.53 20.91
C ALA A 532 -2.60 -21.58 19.92
N ALA A 533 -1.95 -22.16 18.91
CA ALA A 533 -1.49 -21.44 17.74
C ALA A 533 -2.49 -21.61 16.60
N ILE A 534 -3.00 -20.51 16.08
CA ILE A 534 -3.96 -20.47 14.96
C ILE A 534 -3.33 -19.74 13.79
N ILE A 535 -3.47 -20.29 12.57
CA ILE A 535 -3.19 -19.58 11.33
C ILE A 535 -4.48 -19.31 10.57
N ASP A 536 -4.69 -18.07 10.17
CA ASP A 536 -5.80 -17.59 9.35
C ASP A 536 -5.32 -17.38 7.92
N VAL A 537 -5.73 -18.25 7.01
CA VAL A 537 -5.34 -18.26 5.60
C VAL A 537 -6.39 -17.55 4.77
N ALA A 538 -5.94 -16.67 3.86
CA ALA A 538 -6.77 -15.68 3.19
C ALA A 538 -7.48 -14.75 4.19
N CYS A 539 -6.71 -14.20 5.13
CA CYS A 539 -7.23 -13.47 6.29
C CYS A 539 -7.89 -12.12 5.93
N GLY A 540 -7.75 -11.63 4.70
CA GLY A 540 -8.22 -10.32 4.27
C GLY A 540 -7.66 -9.21 5.17
N ILE A 541 -8.51 -8.24 5.52
CA ILE A 541 -8.17 -7.16 6.47
C ILE A 541 -8.17 -7.61 7.95
N GLY A 542 -8.28 -8.91 8.23
CA GLY A 542 -8.12 -9.45 9.58
C GLY A 542 -9.39 -9.65 10.40
N LEU A 543 -10.55 -9.76 9.75
CA LEU A 543 -11.84 -9.90 10.41
C LEU A 543 -12.01 -11.24 11.16
N PRO A 544 -11.60 -12.41 10.62
CA PRO A 544 -11.72 -13.68 11.35
C PRO A 544 -10.82 -13.73 12.60
N GLY A 545 -9.56 -13.30 12.48
CA GLY A 545 -8.65 -13.15 13.62
C GLY A 545 -9.16 -12.15 14.66
N HIS A 546 -9.81 -11.08 14.23
CA HIS A 546 -10.44 -10.14 15.15
C HIS A 546 -11.61 -10.75 15.92
N MET A 547 -12.45 -11.55 15.26
CA MET A 547 -13.53 -12.28 15.92
C MET A 547 -13.00 -13.22 17.01
N LEU A 548 -11.90 -13.93 16.76
CA LEU A 548 -11.23 -14.75 17.79
C LEU A 548 -10.84 -13.90 19.01
N ARG A 549 -10.22 -12.73 18.82
CA ARG A 549 -9.88 -11.82 19.93
C ARG A 549 -11.11 -11.37 20.72
N LEU A 550 -12.22 -11.07 20.05
CA LEU A 550 -13.47 -10.67 20.70
C LEU A 550 -14.11 -11.78 21.56
N THR A 551 -13.78 -13.06 21.32
CA THR A 551 -14.18 -14.18 22.19
C THR A 551 -13.30 -14.35 23.42
N GLY A 552 -12.22 -13.57 23.56
CA GLY A 552 -11.24 -13.69 24.63
C GLY A 552 -10.05 -14.58 24.30
N PHE A 553 -9.88 -15.02 23.05
CA PHE A 553 -8.70 -15.78 22.64
C PHE A 553 -7.43 -14.94 22.79
N THR A 554 -6.48 -15.42 23.60
CA THR A 554 -5.21 -14.73 23.89
C THR A 554 -3.98 -15.44 23.33
N GLY A 555 -4.13 -16.66 22.79
CA GLY A 555 -3.07 -17.42 22.15
C GLY A 555 -2.51 -16.76 20.87
N HIS A 556 -1.63 -17.49 20.18
CA HIS A 556 -0.91 -16.99 19.01
C HIS A 556 -1.78 -17.01 17.76
N LEU A 557 -1.94 -15.85 17.11
CA LEU A 557 -2.63 -15.70 15.83
C LEU A 557 -1.64 -15.32 14.73
N THR A 558 -1.57 -16.14 13.68
CA THR A 558 -0.87 -15.82 12.44
C THR A 558 -1.88 -15.57 11.33
N GLY A 559 -1.71 -14.54 10.51
CA GLY A 559 -2.53 -14.29 9.33
C GLY A 559 -1.71 -14.36 8.04
N THR A 560 -2.32 -14.78 6.94
CA THR A 560 -1.74 -14.65 5.60
C THR A 560 -2.79 -14.33 4.56
N ASP A 561 -2.45 -13.46 3.61
CA ASP A 561 -3.30 -13.14 2.47
C ASP A 561 -2.45 -12.88 1.23
N ILE A 562 -3.01 -13.06 0.03
CA ILE A 562 -2.31 -12.79 -1.23
C ILE A 562 -2.17 -11.28 -1.49
N SER A 563 -3.09 -10.48 -0.95
CA SER A 563 -3.17 -9.03 -1.16
C SER A 563 -2.32 -8.27 -0.13
N PRO A 564 -1.28 -7.52 -0.56
CA PRO A 564 -0.51 -6.65 0.33
C PRO A 564 -1.36 -5.58 1.00
N GLY A 565 -2.36 -5.03 0.31
CA GLY A 565 -3.31 -4.05 0.86
C GLY A 565 -4.17 -4.63 1.98
N MET A 566 -4.63 -5.88 1.83
CA MET A 566 -5.34 -6.61 2.88
C MET A 566 -4.44 -6.84 4.10
N VAL A 567 -3.21 -7.33 3.87
CA VAL A 567 -2.22 -7.56 4.94
C VAL A 567 -1.88 -6.28 5.70
N ALA A 568 -1.70 -5.15 5.02
CA ALA A 568 -1.42 -3.87 5.67
C ALA A 568 -2.54 -3.45 6.63
N LEU A 569 -3.81 -3.58 6.21
CA LEU A 569 -4.95 -3.27 7.09
C LEU A 569 -5.10 -4.29 8.23
N ALA A 570 -4.80 -5.57 7.98
CA ALA A 570 -4.75 -6.58 9.03
C ALA A 570 -3.65 -6.30 10.08
N GLN A 571 -2.50 -5.75 9.67
CA GLN A 571 -1.45 -5.27 10.57
C GLN A 571 -1.96 -4.10 11.43
N ASP A 572 -2.60 -3.11 10.80
CA ASP A 572 -3.14 -1.93 11.48
C ASP A 572 -4.26 -2.28 12.46
N ARG A 573 -5.01 -3.38 12.20
CA ARG A 573 -6.02 -3.91 13.12
C ARG A 573 -5.44 -4.50 14.41
N ARG A 574 -4.13 -4.82 14.43
CA ARG A 574 -3.35 -5.31 15.59
C ARG A 574 -3.89 -6.58 16.26
N VAL A 575 -4.60 -7.44 15.51
CA VAL A 575 -5.18 -8.69 16.04
C VAL A 575 -4.27 -9.91 15.92
N TYR A 576 -3.41 -9.94 14.89
CA TYR A 576 -2.42 -11.00 14.67
C TYR A 576 -1.10 -10.73 15.38
N ASP A 577 -0.41 -11.80 15.79
CA ASP A 577 0.96 -11.76 16.31
C ASP A 577 1.95 -11.64 15.15
N LYS A 578 1.59 -12.26 14.02
CA LYS A 578 2.31 -12.21 12.75
C LYS A 578 1.30 -12.18 11.62
N VAL A 579 1.50 -11.33 10.64
CA VAL A 579 0.73 -11.37 9.39
C VAL A 579 1.65 -11.05 8.21
N PHE A 580 1.53 -11.81 7.13
CA PHE A 580 2.43 -11.73 5.98
C PHE A 580 1.70 -11.98 4.66
N VAL A 581 2.31 -11.57 3.55
CA VAL A 581 1.78 -11.80 2.22
C VAL A 581 2.19 -13.19 1.75
N ALA A 582 1.23 -14.02 1.35
CA ALA A 582 1.49 -15.27 0.64
C ALA A 582 0.28 -15.70 -0.21
N ASN A 583 0.57 -16.28 -1.37
CA ASN A 583 -0.41 -16.96 -2.20
C ASN A 583 -0.55 -18.41 -1.74
N ALA A 584 -1.67 -18.76 -1.10
CA ALA A 584 -1.90 -20.14 -0.64
C ALA A 584 -1.91 -21.17 -1.77
N ASN A 585 -2.26 -20.77 -3.01
CA ASN A 585 -2.24 -21.64 -4.18
C ASN A 585 -0.83 -22.00 -4.66
N ASP A 586 0.21 -21.27 -4.20
CA ASP A 586 1.61 -21.65 -4.41
C ASP A 586 2.13 -22.58 -3.30
N GLY A 587 1.27 -22.91 -2.34
CA GLY A 587 1.59 -23.62 -1.11
C GLY A 587 2.08 -22.69 0.01
N LEU A 588 2.27 -23.26 1.20
CA LEU A 588 2.68 -22.55 2.42
C LEU A 588 4.07 -23.02 2.87
N ALA A 589 5.02 -23.14 1.92
CA ALA A 589 6.33 -23.73 2.16
C ALA A 589 7.18 -23.02 3.23
N THR A 590 6.94 -21.74 3.49
CA THR A 590 7.60 -20.96 4.55
C THR A 590 6.98 -21.20 5.93
N VAL A 591 5.86 -21.92 5.99
CA VAL A 591 5.16 -22.30 7.21
C VAL A 591 5.60 -23.69 7.63
N THR A 592 6.10 -23.80 8.87
CA THR A 592 6.59 -25.05 9.43
C THR A 592 5.49 -26.10 9.52
N SER A 593 5.81 -27.36 9.22
CA SER A 593 4.87 -28.47 9.40
C SER A 593 4.53 -28.67 10.87
N SER A 594 3.31 -29.13 11.16
CA SER A 594 2.83 -29.45 12.50
C SER A 594 3.02 -28.33 13.54
N SER A 595 2.82 -27.07 13.13
CA SER A 595 3.02 -25.91 14.00
C SER A 595 1.74 -25.28 14.54
N PHE A 596 0.57 -25.56 13.94
CA PHE A 596 -0.70 -24.94 14.32
C PHE A 596 -1.70 -25.94 14.91
N ASP A 597 -2.43 -25.50 15.94
CA ASP A 597 -3.56 -26.24 16.50
C ASP A 597 -4.82 -26.03 15.65
N ILE A 598 -4.99 -24.84 15.07
CA ILE A 598 -6.10 -24.53 14.17
C ILE A 598 -5.59 -23.88 12.88
N VAL A 599 -6.09 -24.36 11.73
CA VAL A 599 -6.05 -23.63 10.46
C VAL A 599 -7.44 -23.08 10.22
N LEU A 600 -7.57 -21.76 10.12
CA LEU A 600 -8.78 -21.04 9.81
C LEU A 600 -8.72 -20.57 8.35
N CYS A 601 -9.76 -20.81 7.55
CA CYS A 601 -9.85 -20.30 6.18
C CYS A 601 -11.32 -20.07 5.80
N VAL A 602 -11.81 -18.84 5.97
CA VAL A 602 -13.22 -18.48 5.80
C VAL A 602 -13.42 -17.45 4.69
N GLY A 603 -14.46 -17.62 3.88
CA GLY A 603 -14.81 -16.71 2.79
C GLY A 603 -13.80 -16.65 1.63
N ALA A 604 -13.05 -17.72 1.41
CA ALA A 604 -12.02 -17.76 0.37
C ALA A 604 -11.83 -19.12 -0.32
N MET A 605 -12.37 -20.24 0.19
CA MET A 605 -12.09 -21.57 -0.37
C MET A 605 -12.47 -21.69 -1.85
N GLU A 606 -13.56 -21.03 -2.26
CA GLU A 606 -13.99 -20.91 -3.65
C GLU A 606 -12.99 -20.21 -4.60
N LEU A 607 -11.93 -19.60 -4.05
CA LEU A 607 -10.84 -18.93 -4.78
C LEU A 607 -9.52 -19.73 -4.74
N LEU A 608 -9.48 -20.82 -3.98
CA LEU A 608 -8.26 -21.59 -3.72
C LEU A 608 -8.30 -22.94 -4.45
N ASP A 609 -7.13 -23.42 -4.90
CA ASP A 609 -7.00 -24.77 -5.45
C ASP A 609 -6.94 -25.77 -4.29
N HIS A 610 -8.08 -26.42 -4.02
CA HIS A 610 -8.23 -27.40 -2.94
C HIS A 610 -7.17 -28.51 -2.97
N ARG A 611 -6.69 -28.89 -4.16
CA ARG A 611 -5.67 -29.95 -4.34
C ARG A 611 -4.31 -29.52 -3.82
N VAL A 612 -4.07 -28.21 -3.71
CA VAL A 612 -2.85 -27.63 -3.15
C VAL A 612 -3.07 -27.27 -1.68
N VAL A 613 -4.15 -26.53 -1.38
CA VAL A 613 -4.30 -25.94 -0.05
C VAL A 613 -4.72 -26.94 1.02
N LEU A 614 -5.56 -27.94 0.72
CA LEU A 614 -5.98 -28.91 1.74
C LEU A 614 -4.81 -29.79 2.23
N PRO A 615 -3.94 -30.34 1.35
CA PRO A 615 -2.73 -31.01 1.82
C PRO A 615 -1.78 -30.11 2.62
N GLU A 616 -1.65 -28.84 2.24
CA GLU A 616 -0.83 -27.88 2.98
C GLU A 616 -1.43 -27.58 4.36
N PHE A 617 -2.76 -27.45 4.47
CA PHE A 617 -3.45 -27.30 5.76
C PHE A 617 -3.21 -28.52 6.64
N ALA A 618 -3.34 -29.72 6.09
CA ALA A 618 -3.04 -30.95 6.82
C ALA A 618 -1.58 -31.00 7.29
N ARG A 619 -0.63 -30.59 6.44
CA ARG A 619 0.81 -30.55 6.75
C ARG A 619 1.15 -29.60 7.90
N ILE A 620 0.57 -28.40 7.93
CA ILE A 620 0.89 -27.38 8.95
C ILE A 620 0.14 -27.59 10.27
N LEU A 621 -0.91 -28.41 10.28
CA LEU A 621 -1.61 -28.80 11.49
C LEU A 621 -0.78 -29.78 12.34
N LYS A 622 -0.80 -29.56 13.66
CA LYS A 622 -0.35 -30.55 14.64
C LYS A 622 -1.21 -31.81 14.51
N PRO A 623 -0.75 -32.99 14.98
CA PRO A 623 -1.52 -34.23 14.92
C PRO A 623 -2.94 -34.15 15.52
N THR A 624 -3.13 -33.34 16.56
CA THR A 624 -4.42 -33.09 17.22
C THR A 624 -5.14 -31.84 16.71
N GLY A 625 -4.59 -31.18 15.68
CA GLY A 625 -5.07 -29.93 15.15
C GLY A 625 -6.33 -30.09 14.30
N LYS A 626 -7.07 -28.98 14.11
CA LYS A 626 -8.31 -28.96 13.34
C LYS A 626 -8.29 -27.88 12.25
N LEU A 627 -8.87 -28.21 11.10
CA LEU A 627 -9.24 -27.25 10.07
C LEU A 627 -10.62 -26.68 10.38
N TRP A 628 -10.72 -25.35 10.42
CA TRP A 628 -11.96 -24.58 10.41
C TRP A 628 -12.06 -23.83 9.08
N ALA A 629 -12.90 -24.30 8.17
CA ALA A 629 -13.02 -23.67 6.85
C ALA A 629 -14.48 -23.51 6.42
N SER A 630 -14.74 -22.53 5.55
CA SER A 630 -16.05 -22.34 4.95
C SER A 630 -15.99 -22.52 3.44
N PHE A 631 -16.93 -23.27 2.88
CA PHE A 631 -17.02 -23.55 1.45
C PHE A 631 -18.36 -23.10 0.91
N GLN A 632 -18.41 -22.47 -0.26
CA GLN A 632 -19.69 -22.26 -0.93
C GLN A 632 -20.38 -23.62 -1.18
N TRP A 633 -21.66 -23.72 -0.85
CA TRP A 633 -22.42 -24.98 -0.91
C TRP A 633 -23.15 -25.11 -2.25
N GLU A 634 -22.66 -25.99 -3.12
CA GLU A 634 -23.38 -26.36 -4.34
C GLU A 634 -24.52 -27.32 -4.04
N GLU A 635 -25.60 -27.17 -4.80
CA GLU A 635 -26.85 -27.94 -4.62
C GLU A 635 -27.50 -27.75 -3.25
N ALA A 636 -27.29 -26.57 -2.66
CA ALA A 636 -27.98 -26.18 -1.45
C ALA A 636 -29.50 -26.29 -1.62
N VAL A 637 -30.16 -26.73 -0.56
CA VAL A 637 -31.62 -26.79 -0.48
C VAL A 637 -32.09 -25.96 0.71
N ASP A 638 -33.23 -25.30 0.57
CA ASP A 638 -33.88 -24.61 1.68
C ASP A 638 -34.56 -25.61 2.65
N GLU A 639 -35.19 -25.09 3.70
CA GLU A 639 -35.88 -25.90 4.71
C GLU A 639 -37.01 -26.76 4.14
N SER A 640 -37.55 -26.39 2.98
CA SER A 640 -38.60 -27.13 2.28
C SER A 640 -38.06 -28.18 1.29
N GLY A 641 -36.73 -28.27 1.15
CA GLY A 641 -36.07 -29.18 0.22
C GLY A 641 -35.97 -28.64 -1.21
N VAL A 642 -36.26 -27.36 -1.44
CA VAL A 642 -36.18 -26.73 -2.76
C VAL A 642 -34.75 -26.26 -3.02
N LYS A 643 -34.22 -26.55 -4.20
CA LYS A 643 -32.86 -26.17 -4.62
C LYS A 643 -32.71 -24.65 -4.66
N ILE A 644 -31.69 -24.15 -3.98
CA ILE A 644 -31.25 -22.76 -4.02
C ILE A 644 -30.35 -22.59 -5.26
N PRO A 645 -30.67 -21.65 -6.18
CA PRO A 645 -29.81 -21.37 -7.34
C PRO A 645 -28.42 -20.92 -6.91
N SER A 646 -27.36 -21.30 -7.63
CA SER A 646 -25.99 -20.84 -7.35
C SER A 646 -25.86 -19.36 -7.74
N PRO A 647 -25.84 -18.43 -6.77
CA PRO A 647 -26.02 -17.01 -7.05
C PRO A 647 -24.76 -16.37 -7.63
N THR A 648 -23.60 -16.99 -7.45
CA THR A 648 -22.28 -16.52 -7.92
C THR A 648 -21.82 -17.23 -9.21
N GLN A 649 -22.64 -18.14 -9.77
CA GLN A 649 -22.28 -18.86 -11.00
C GLN A 649 -22.01 -17.93 -12.19
N HIS A 650 -22.72 -16.80 -12.26
CA HIS A 650 -22.48 -15.76 -13.28
C HIS A 650 -21.10 -15.09 -13.19
N GLN A 651 -20.36 -15.32 -12.10
CA GLN A 651 -19.01 -14.82 -11.85
C GLN A 651 -17.96 -15.92 -12.02
N ASN A 652 -18.33 -17.10 -12.55
CA ASN A 652 -17.49 -18.30 -12.64
C ASN A 652 -16.92 -18.75 -11.29
N VAL A 653 -17.69 -18.53 -10.21
CA VAL A 653 -17.42 -19.11 -8.89
C VAL A 653 -18.24 -20.40 -8.78
N THR A 654 -17.59 -21.49 -8.41
CA THR A 654 -18.24 -22.78 -8.18
C THR A 654 -17.90 -23.25 -6.76
N GLY A 655 -18.92 -23.63 -5.99
CA GLY A 655 -18.71 -24.24 -4.68
C GLY A 655 -18.46 -25.75 -4.75
N VAL A 656 -18.78 -26.45 -3.66
CA VAL A 656 -18.65 -27.91 -3.55
C VAL A 656 -19.95 -28.57 -3.12
N THR A 657 -20.17 -29.79 -3.58
CA THR A 657 -21.15 -30.70 -2.96
C THR A 657 -20.55 -31.37 -1.72
N ILE A 658 -21.38 -31.81 -0.78
CA ILE A 658 -20.90 -32.51 0.43
C ILE A 658 -20.08 -33.77 0.09
N PRO A 659 -20.50 -34.64 -0.86
CA PRO A 659 -19.70 -35.80 -1.25
C PRO A 659 -18.33 -35.43 -1.83
N GLN A 660 -18.25 -34.38 -2.66
CA GLN A 660 -16.98 -33.89 -3.20
C GLN A 660 -16.08 -33.36 -2.09
N LEU A 661 -16.62 -32.52 -1.19
CA LEU A 661 -15.89 -31.98 -0.05
C LEU A 661 -15.31 -33.10 0.84
N LEU A 662 -16.11 -34.10 1.20
CA LEU A 662 -15.63 -35.22 2.02
C LEU A 662 -14.54 -36.01 1.30
N HIS A 663 -14.67 -36.23 0.00
CA HIS A 663 -13.64 -36.89 -0.80
C HIS A 663 -12.32 -36.08 -0.82
N GLU A 664 -12.39 -34.78 -1.06
CA GLU A 664 -11.22 -33.89 -1.08
C GLU A 664 -10.52 -33.81 0.29
N LEU A 665 -11.29 -33.71 1.38
CA LEU A 665 -10.77 -33.73 2.75
C LEU A 665 -10.07 -35.07 3.06
N GLY A 666 -10.70 -36.19 2.73
CA GLY A 666 -10.12 -37.52 2.93
C GLY A 666 -8.83 -37.72 2.12
N ALA A 667 -8.81 -37.26 0.86
CA ALA A 667 -7.62 -37.32 0.01
C ALA A 667 -6.46 -36.47 0.54
N ALA A 668 -6.76 -35.38 1.26
CA ALA A 668 -5.78 -34.53 1.93
C ALA A 668 -5.33 -35.02 3.32
N GLY A 669 -5.90 -36.13 3.82
CA GLY A 669 -5.50 -36.75 5.10
C GLY A 669 -6.34 -36.36 6.31
N PHE A 670 -7.50 -35.70 6.12
CA PHE A 670 -8.44 -35.40 7.19
C PHE A 670 -9.36 -36.59 7.51
N ASP A 671 -9.73 -36.75 8.79
CA ASP A 671 -10.71 -37.76 9.22
C ASP A 671 -12.13 -37.29 8.95
N THR A 672 -12.66 -37.68 7.80
CA THR A 672 -14.01 -37.34 7.34
C THR A 672 -15.12 -37.89 8.23
N THR A 673 -14.85 -38.90 9.06
CA THR A 673 -15.85 -39.47 9.98
C THR A 673 -16.07 -38.59 11.21
N SER A 674 -15.07 -37.78 11.57
CA SER A 674 -15.12 -36.80 12.66
C SER A 674 -15.54 -35.40 12.19
N ALA A 675 -15.71 -35.20 10.88
CA ALA A 675 -16.02 -33.90 10.30
C ALA A 675 -17.40 -33.39 10.75
N THR A 676 -17.42 -32.19 11.33
CA THR A 676 -18.66 -31.45 11.58
C THR A 676 -18.91 -30.51 10.41
N ILE A 677 -20.05 -30.68 9.73
CA ILE A 677 -20.46 -29.84 8.60
C ILE A 677 -21.80 -29.16 8.95
N GLU A 678 -21.75 -27.87 9.23
CA GLU A 678 -22.92 -27.03 9.46
C GLU A 678 -23.34 -26.38 8.13
N LYS A 679 -24.62 -26.49 7.79
CA LYS A 679 -25.17 -25.95 6.55
C LYS A 679 -25.80 -24.59 6.81
N SER A 680 -25.41 -23.59 6.04
CA SER A 680 -26.07 -22.30 6.00
C SER A 680 -26.66 -22.05 4.62
N THR A 681 -27.95 -21.74 4.58
CA THR A 681 -28.63 -21.32 3.34
C THR A 681 -28.31 -19.86 2.97
N CYS A 682 -27.71 -19.10 3.88
CA CYS A 682 -27.26 -17.73 3.66
C CYS A 682 -26.09 -17.37 4.58
N ALA A 683 -24.87 -17.43 4.07
CA ALA A 683 -23.68 -16.93 4.77
C ALA A 683 -23.42 -15.44 4.55
N PHE A 684 -23.82 -14.92 3.38
CA PHE A 684 -23.82 -13.50 3.04
C PHE A 684 -24.69 -13.27 1.81
N TYR A 685 -24.86 -12.01 1.44
CA TYR A 685 -25.61 -11.57 0.28
C TYR A 685 -24.70 -11.04 -0.81
N THR A 686 -24.76 -11.63 -2.01
CA THR A 686 -24.07 -11.10 -3.20
C THR A 686 -24.98 -10.16 -3.99
N PRO A 687 -24.46 -9.08 -4.62
CA PRO A 687 -25.23 -8.26 -5.53
C PRO A 687 -25.79 -9.08 -6.71
N SER A 688 -27.02 -8.78 -7.12
CA SER A 688 -27.68 -9.42 -8.25
C SER A 688 -26.98 -9.09 -9.57
N PRO A 689 -26.83 -10.06 -10.50
CA PRO A 689 -26.27 -9.81 -11.83
C PRO A 689 -27.08 -8.82 -12.66
N LYS A 690 -28.34 -8.55 -12.27
CA LYS A 690 -29.19 -7.55 -12.91
C LYS A 690 -28.76 -6.11 -12.61
N GLN A 691 -27.91 -5.92 -11.60
CA GLN A 691 -27.45 -4.60 -11.14
C GLN A 691 -28.62 -3.64 -10.79
N ASP A 692 -29.74 -4.19 -10.32
CA ASP A 692 -30.96 -3.46 -9.96
C ASP A 692 -31.00 -3.09 -8.46
N GLY A 693 -29.88 -3.30 -7.76
CA GLY A 693 -29.73 -3.08 -6.33
C GLY A 693 -30.28 -4.20 -5.44
N THR A 694 -30.81 -5.28 -6.04
CA THR A 694 -31.19 -6.47 -5.28
C THR A 694 -29.97 -7.33 -4.94
N VAL A 695 -30.14 -8.21 -3.95
CA VAL A 695 -29.11 -9.15 -3.49
C VAL A 695 -29.63 -10.59 -3.46
N LEU A 696 -28.71 -11.54 -3.56
CA LEU A 696 -28.98 -12.96 -3.56
C LEU A 696 -28.25 -13.63 -2.38
N PRO A 697 -28.91 -14.50 -1.59
CA PRO A 697 -28.27 -15.22 -0.50
C PRO A 697 -27.30 -16.27 -1.03
N VAL A 698 -26.10 -16.35 -0.46
CA VAL A 698 -25.08 -17.34 -0.85
C VAL A 698 -24.99 -18.45 0.19
N PRO A 699 -25.30 -19.70 -0.16
CA PRO A 699 -25.27 -20.83 0.77
C PRO A 699 -23.83 -21.34 0.98
N TYR A 700 -23.50 -21.71 2.21
CA TYR A 700 -22.17 -22.20 2.60
C TYR A 700 -22.25 -23.45 3.49
N LEU A 701 -21.17 -24.22 3.48
CA LEU A 701 -20.84 -25.26 4.44
C LEU A 701 -19.75 -24.73 5.37
N TYR A 702 -19.99 -24.78 6.67
CA TYR A 702 -19.00 -24.50 7.70
C TYR A 702 -18.46 -25.81 8.26
N VAL A 703 -17.15 -26.00 8.14
CA VAL A 703 -16.50 -27.29 8.34
C VAL A 703 -15.49 -27.21 9.48
N SER A 704 -15.61 -28.12 10.45
CA SER A 704 -14.57 -28.39 11.45
C SER A 704 -14.15 -29.85 11.35
N VAL A 705 -12.87 -30.12 11.07
CA VAL A 705 -12.37 -31.49 10.87
C VAL A 705 -10.93 -31.66 11.37
N GLY A 706 -10.62 -32.80 11.98
CA GLY A 706 -9.26 -33.15 12.43
C GLY A 706 -8.50 -34.03 11.44
N LEU A 707 -7.21 -34.26 11.70
CA LEU A 707 -6.40 -35.19 10.92
C LEU A 707 -6.77 -36.65 11.19
N SER A 708 -6.58 -37.50 10.18
CA SER A 708 -6.63 -38.96 10.35
C SER A 708 -5.41 -39.46 11.12
N GLY A 709 -5.60 -40.46 12.00
CA GLY A 709 -4.53 -41.00 12.85
C GLY A 709 -3.33 -41.59 12.08
N ASP A 710 -3.51 -41.91 10.79
CA ASP A 710 -2.50 -42.51 9.91
C ASP A 710 -1.67 -41.50 9.10
N ALA A 711 -1.94 -40.18 9.22
CA ALA A 711 -1.23 -39.14 8.47
C ALA A 711 0.28 -39.02 8.81
N ASN A 712 0.77 -39.78 9.80
CA ASN A 712 2.16 -39.77 10.26
C ASN A 712 3.17 -40.64 9.47
N VAL A 713 2.77 -41.30 8.37
CA VAL A 713 3.65 -42.31 7.73
C VAL A 713 4.34 -41.87 6.43
N CYS A 714 4.00 -40.73 5.83
CA CYS A 714 4.66 -40.29 4.59
C CYS A 714 5.28 -38.90 4.68
N THR A 715 6.54 -38.84 5.09
CA THR A 715 7.56 -37.99 4.47
C THR A 715 8.96 -38.55 4.77
N LYS A 716 9.49 -39.27 3.77
CA LYS A 716 10.93 -39.42 3.51
C LYS A 716 11.37 -38.34 2.56
#